data_AF-M4QSU6-F1
#
_entry.id   AF-M4QSU6-F1
#
_cell.length_a   1.000
_cell.length_b   1.000
_cell.length_c   1.000
_cell.angle_alpha   90.00
_cell.angle_beta   90.00
_cell.angle_gamma   90.00
#
_symmetry.space_group_name_H-M   'P 1'
#
loop_
_entity.id
_entity.type
_entity.pdbx_description
1 polymer ?
#
loop_
_entity_poly.entity_id
_entity_poly.type
_entity_poly.pdbx_seq_one_letter_code
_entity_poly.pdbx_strand_id
1 'polypeptide(L)'
;NHGVRLIKQHLRFLKKVLIVLDGISETSQLEMLAGSPDWFGERSRIIITTTNKDIFRHPNFKDKVQEYNVELLSHEAAFSLFCKLAFGDYPPSEDMKDLCNEIIEKVGRLPLALEKIASSLYGHDMDIWEDTLKNFHKVVYDNIFSDILKSSYEGLEAESQQIFLDLACFLNGEKVDRVIEILQGFGYSSPQTNLQLLVDRCLIDILDGHIQMHILILCMGKEIVRRKLGTRQQTRIWLRDDARRLFHENNELKYICGIVMDLEEEEELVLKAKAFAGMSELKILRINNVQLSEDIEFLSNKLTLLNWPGYPSKYLPSTFQPPSLIELHLPGSNVERLWNGTQSFKSFSFVITCESLKTLVLSNCGLEFFPEFGFPMGYLTELHIDGTSINELSPSIKNLFGLVLLNLGNCIRLSSLPTEIGSLSSLKTLILNGCKNLHKLPPSLESVKPLEELDIGGTSISTIPLVENLRILNCERLKSIIWHSLASLPTEYFSSLKDLNLSDCNLVDEDIPSDLELFSSLEILDLGSNHFERLSKSIEQLINLKVLYLNDCHKLKQVPKLPQSIRYVGGEKSLSMLTTSQGTDHKLVLSHKTSLVGMENQMEKVCNLLDLERSKDALFVGIFGSSGIGKTTIAEVVYNTIVDQFQSGCFLYLSSKQNSLVPLQHQMLSHLLSKETKIWDEDHGAQLIKHHMSNRKVLIVLDGVDERNQIEKLVGSPNWFAPGSRVIITARNRDVLHQLDYRDQVQEYKVELLSRESAYSLFCKNAFGDGPSDKNDLCSEIVEKVGRLPLALRTIGSYLHNKELEVWIETLKRLDEVEQNFFDTISQRTQKKTTPTLGQI
;
A
#
# COMPACT_ATOMS: atom_id res chain seq x y z
N ASN A 1 35.96 -41.41 -2.19
CA ASN A 1 36.89 -41.35 -1.02
C ASN A 1 38.38 -41.32 -1.37
N HIS A 2 38.90 -42.12 -2.32
CA HIS A 2 40.34 -42.01 -2.68
C HIS A 2 40.71 -40.64 -3.27
N GLY A 3 39.89 -40.10 -4.19
CA GLY A 3 40.10 -38.76 -4.77
C GLY A 3 40.10 -37.64 -3.72
N VAL A 4 39.13 -37.65 -2.80
CA VAL A 4 39.07 -36.73 -1.64
C VAL A 4 40.38 -36.71 -0.84
N ARG A 5 40.96 -37.88 -0.56
CA ARG A 5 42.23 -37.97 0.18
C ARG A 5 43.41 -37.38 -0.61
N LEU A 6 43.45 -37.62 -1.92
CA LEU A 6 44.49 -37.06 -2.80
C LEU A 6 44.42 -35.53 -2.86
N ILE A 7 43.20 -34.98 -3.00
CA ILE A 7 42.93 -33.54 -3.00
C ILE A 7 43.38 -32.94 -1.66
N LYS A 8 42.94 -33.50 -0.54
CA LYS A 8 43.35 -33.04 0.80
C LYS A 8 44.86 -33.07 0.99
N GLN A 9 45.53 -34.15 0.60
CA GLN A 9 46.99 -34.25 0.71
C GLN A 9 47.68 -33.16 -0.11
N HIS A 10 47.30 -32.97 -1.37
CA HIS A 10 47.96 -31.99 -2.23
C HIS A 10 47.72 -30.55 -1.79
N LEU A 11 46.49 -30.19 -1.43
CA LEU A 11 46.14 -28.82 -1.06
C LEU A 11 46.71 -28.40 0.30
N ARG A 12 46.88 -29.33 1.23
CA ARG A 12 47.40 -29.05 2.58
C ARG A 12 48.88 -28.67 2.58
N PHE A 13 49.66 -29.14 1.61
CA PHE A 13 51.09 -28.83 1.50
C PHE A 13 51.40 -27.61 0.61
N LEU A 14 50.40 -27.03 -0.05
CA LEU A 14 50.55 -25.80 -0.84
C LEU A 14 50.52 -24.57 0.07
N LYS A 15 51.45 -23.62 -0.15
CA LYS A 15 51.59 -22.41 0.70
C LYS A 15 50.42 -21.43 0.59
N LYS A 16 49.75 -21.35 -0.57
CA LYS A 16 48.62 -20.45 -0.83
C LYS A 16 47.89 -20.90 -2.11
N VAL A 17 46.58 -21.08 -2.05
CA VAL A 17 45.76 -21.50 -3.21
C VAL A 17 44.58 -20.53 -3.41
N LEU A 18 44.22 -20.29 -4.67
CA LEU A 18 42.98 -19.65 -5.07
C LEU A 18 42.15 -20.68 -5.84
N ILE A 19 40.96 -21.02 -5.35
CA ILE A 19 40.05 -21.99 -6.00
C ILE A 19 38.70 -21.30 -6.24
N VAL A 20 38.13 -21.50 -7.43
CA VAL A 20 36.76 -21.10 -7.75
C VAL A 20 35.95 -22.37 -7.97
N LEU A 21 34.91 -22.55 -7.16
CA LEU A 21 33.94 -23.63 -7.26
C LEU A 21 32.64 -23.04 -7.79
N ASP A 22 32.43 -23.17 -9.09
CA ASP A 22 31.30 -22.55 -9.78
C ASP A 22 30.07 -23.48 -9.78
N GLY A 23 28.90 -22.96 -9.45
CA GLY A 23 27.61 -23.65 -9.58
C GLY A 23 27.38 -24.80 -8.59
N ILE A 24 27.88 -24.70 -7.35
CA ILE A 24 27.62 -25.72 -6.32
C ILE A 24 26.15 -25.69 -5.93
N SER A 25 25.43 -26.81 -6.04
CA SER A 25 23.99 -26.91 -5.75
C SER A 25 23.67 -27.66 -4.46
N GLU A 26 24.61 -28.51 -4.00
CA GLU A 26 24.47 -29.35 -2.81
C GLU A 26 25.70 -29.27 -1.90
N THR A 27 25.47 -29.38 -0.59
CA THR A 27 26.54 -29.44 0.43
C THR A 27 27.50 -30.61 0.21
N SER A 28 26.99 -31.75 -0.27
CA SER A 28 27.77 -32.95 -0.57
C SER A 28 28.92 -32.69 -1.56
N GLN A 29 28.65 -31.89 -2.60
CA GLN A 29 29.64 -31.51 -3.62
C GLN A 29 30.79 -30.70 -3.00
N LEU A 30 30.45 -29.76 -2.11
CA LEU A 30 31.44 -28.93 -1.42
C LEU A 30 32.27 -29.75 -0.44
N GLU A 31 31.66 -30.70 0.29
CA GLU A 31 32.39 -31.64 1.15
C GLU A 31 33.38 -32.51 0.39
N MET A 32 33.04 -32.91 -0.83
CA MET A 32 33.90 -33.73 -1.68
C MET A 32 35.05 -32.93 -2.32
N LEU A 33 34.85 -31.65 -2.61
CA LEU A 33 35.81 -30.82 -3.36
C LEU A 33 36.69 -29.94 -2.48
N ALA A 34 36.14 -29.38 -1.39
CA ALA A 34 36.85 -28.48 -0.50
C ALA A 34 36.88 -28.96 0.96
N GLY A 35 35.93 -29.82 1.37
CA GLY A 35 35.89 -30.39 2.71
C GLY A 35 35.83 -29.32 3.79
N SER A 36 36.89 -29.23 4.60
CA SER A 36 37.02 -28.30 5.72
C SER A 36 38.21 -27.36 5.52
N PRO A 37 38.22 -26.16 6.13
CA PRO A 37 39.27 -25.16 5.90
C PRO A 37 40.71 -25.63 6.18
N ASP A 38 40.91 -26.69 6.99
CA ASP A 38 42.21 -27.33 7.26
C ASP A 38 42.81 -28.06 6.04
N TRP A 39 42.07 -28.20 4.95
CA TRP A 39 42.58 -28.77 3.70
C TRP A 39 43.51 -27.80 2.96
N PHE A 40 43.55 -26.53 3.33
CA PHE A 40 44.24 -25.48 2.60
C PHE A 40 45.33 -24.83 3.44
N GLY A 41 46.43 -24.42 2.80
CA GLY A 41 47.47 -23.61 3.43
C GLY A 41 46.97 -22.22 3.83
N GLU A 42 47.67 -21.57 4.76
CA GLU A 42 47.33 -20.23 5.24
C GLU A 42 47.18 -19.22 4.09
N ARG A 43 46.23 -18.27 4.24
CA ARG A 43 45.92 -17.22 3.24
C ARG A 43 45.35 -17.73 1.92
N SER A 44 44.95 -19.00 1.83
CA SER A 44 44.19 -19.50 0.69
C SER A 44 42.81 -18.85 0.61
N ARG A 45 42.29 -18.73 -0.61
CA ARG A 45 40.98 -18.14 -0.92
C ARG A 45 40.17 -19.13 -1.74
N ILE A 46 38.93 -19.35 -1.36
CA ILE A 46 38.00 -20.23 -2.06
C ILE A 46 36.77 -19.38 -2.36
N ILE A 47 36.43 -19.27 -3.63
CA ILE A 47 35.23 -18.57 -4.10
C ILE A 47 34.24 -19.65 -4.49
N ILE A 48 33.05 -19.62 -3.89
CA ILE A 48 31.97 -20.55 -4.19
C ILE A 48 30.83 -19.71 -4.75
N THR A 49 30.34 -20.06 -5.94
CA THR A 49 29.10 -19.49 -6.48
C THR A 49 28.00 -20.53 -6.33
N THR A 50 26.82 -20.09 -5.91
CA THR A 50 25.67 -20.96 -5.69
C THR A 50 24.36 -20.17 -5.72
N THR A 51 23.27 -20.84 -6.04
CA THR A 51 21.89 -20.37 -5.85
C THR A 51 21.26 -20.89 -4.55
N ASN A 52 22.00 -21.67 -3.76
CA ASN A 52 21.53 -22.31 -2.53
C ASN A 52 22.32 -21.82 -1.30
N LYS A 53 21.72 -20.91 -0.52
CA LYS A 53 22.34 -20.30 0.66
C LYS A 53 22.59 -21.30 1.80
N ASP A 54 21.88 -22.43 1.84
CA ASP A 54 22.07 -23.45 2.89
C ASP A 54 23.48 -24.04 2.88
N ILE A 55 24.14 -24.03 1.72
CA ILE A 55 25.53 -24.46 1.61
C ILE A 55 26.41 -23.68 2.59
N PHE A 56 26.19 -22.38 2.76
CA PHE A 56 27.00 -21.55 3.65
C PHE A 56 26.76 -21.83 5.13
N ARG A 57 25.65 -22.46 5.49
CA ARG A 57 25.28 -22.76 6.89
C ARG A 57 25.93 -24.03 7.44
N HIS A 58 26.69 -24.76 6.62
CA HIS A 58 27.27 -26.04 7.01
C HIS A 58 28.29 -25.89 8.16
N PRO A 59 28.27 -26.76 9.19
CA PRO A 59 29.11 -26.61 10.39
C PRO A 59 30.62 -26.53 10.11
N ASN A 60 31.10 -27.19 9.05
CA ASN A 60 32.53 -27.24 8.74
C ASN A 60 33.12 -25.91 8.25
N PHE A 61 32.28 -24.99 7.76
CA PHE A 61 32.77 -23.74 7.15
C PHE A 61 31.94 -22.50 7.47
N LYS A 62 30.79 -22.61 8.15
CA LYS A 62 29.92 -21.48 8.53
C LYS A 62 30.69 -20.29 9.13
N ASP A 63 31.64 -20.55 10.03
CA ASP A 63 32.41 -19.48 10.72
C ASP A 63 33.54 -18.87 9.86
N LYS A 64 33.72 -19.32 8.62
CA LYS A 64 34.79 -18.91 7.70
C LYS A 64 34.27 -18.45 6.35
N VAL A 65 32.96 -18.47 6.11
CA VAL A 65 32.34 -17.99 4.88
C VAL A 65 32.08 -16.49 4.98
N GLN A 66 32.46 -15.75 3.93
CA GLN A 66 32.03 -14.38 3.73
C GLN A 66 31.01 -14.39 2.59
N GLU A 67 29.76 -14.08 2.91
CA GLU A 67 28.67 -14.06 1.94
C GLU A 67 28.69 -12.76 1.13
N TYR A 68 28.47 -12.88 -0.18
CA TYR A 68 28.29 -11.75 -1.08
C TYR A 68 27.09 -12.04 -1.97
N ASN A 69 26.00 -11.31 -1.76
CA ASN A 69 24.84 -11.37 -2.64
C ASN A 69 25.10 -10.50 -3.86
N VAL A 70 25.05 -11.09 -5.05
CA VAL A 70 25.24 -10.35 -6.30
C VAL A 70 24.02 -9.45 -6.53
N GLU A 71 24.26 -8.15 -6.66
CA GLU A 71 23.21 -7.16 -6.91
C GLU A 71 22.78 -7.15 -8.38
N LEU A 72 21.53 -6.73 -8.62
CA LEU A 72 21.04 -6.43 -9.96
C LEU A 72 21.78 -5.22 -10.55
N LEU A 73 21.77 -5.09 -11.88
CA LEU A 73 22.37 -3.92 -12.53
C LEU A 73 21.71 -2.62 -12.08
N SER A 74 22.48 -1.53 -12.10
CA SER A 74 21.90 -0.19 -12.08
C SER A 74 21.03 0.00 -13.34
N HIS A 75 20.05 0.91 -13.27
CA HIS A 75 19.21 1.20 -14.44
C HIS A 75 20.05 1.62 -15.65
N GLU A 76 21.06 2.48 -15.45
CA GLU A 76 21.98 2.91 -16.50
C GLU A 76 22.77 1.75 -17.11
N ALA A 77 23.30 0.84 -16.27
CA ALA A 77 24.06 -0.32 -16.74
C ALA A 77 23.15 -1.32 -17.47
N ALA A 78 21.93 -1.54 -16.97
CA ALA A 78 20.92 -2.37 -17.62
C ALA A 78 20.53 -1.80 -18.98
N PHE A 79 20.24 -0.50 -19.06
CA PHE A 79 19.89 0.20 -20.29
C PHE A 79 21.03 0.18 -21.29
N SER A 80 22.25 0.48 -20.85
CA SER A 80 23.44 0.43 -21.70
C SER A 80 23.68 -0.97 -22.26
N LEU A 81 23.60 -2.00 -21.42
CA LEU A 81 23.74 -3.40 -21.84
C LEU A 81 22.66 -3.79 -22.84
N PHE A 82 21.40 -3.49 -22.53
CA PHE A 82 20.25 -3.83 -23.36
C PHE A 82 20.34 -3.14 -24.73
N CYS A 83 20.58 -1.83 -24.76
CA CYS A 83 20.69 -1.10 -26.02
C CYS A 83 21.86 -1.57 -26.88
N LYS A 84 23.02 -1.85 -26.27
CA LYS A 84 24.17 -2.38 -26.99
C LYS A 84 23.87 -3.71 -27.67
N LEU A 85 23.07 -4.55 -27.05
CA LEU A 85 22.71 -5.86 -27.59
C LEU A 85 21.54 -5.81 -28.57
N ALA A 86 20.58 -4.92 -28.35
CA ALA A 86 19.39 -4.80 -29.20
C ALA A 86 19.63 -3.95 -30.47
N PHE A 87 20.56 -3.00 -30.43
CA PHE A 87 20.83 -2.07 -31.55
C PHE A 87 22.29 -2.10 -32.05
N GLY A 88 23.18 -2.86 -31.40
CA GLY A 88 24.60 -2.87 -31.73
C GLY A 88 25.29 -1.55 -31.41
N ASP A 89 26.00 -0.99 -32.39
CA ASP A 89 26.68 0.31 -32.27
C ASP A 89 25.77 1.51 -32.57
N TYR A 90 24.50 1.28 -32.95
CA TYR A 90 23.57 2.35 -33.29
C TYR A 90 22.72 2.74 -32.08
N PRO A 91 22.56 4.05 -31.78
CA PRO A 91 21.69 4.47 -30.68
C PRO A 91 20.21 4.31 -31.05
N PRO A 92 19.34 3.92 -30.09
CA PRO A 92 17.90 3.86 -30.31
C PRO A 92 17.30 5.26 -30.57
N SER A 93 16.22 5.32 -31.37
CA SER A 93 15.36 6.50 -31.48
C SER A 93 14.65 6.79 -30.15
N GLU A 94 14.14 8.01 -29.96
CA GLU A 94 13.41 8.37 -28.72
C GLU A 94 12.23 7.43 -28.43
N ASP A 95 11.40 7.13 -29.43
CA ASP A 95 10.26 6.20 -29.25
C ASP A 95 10.74 4.78 -28.87
N MET A 96 11.93 4.36 -29.33
CA MET A 96 12.52 3.07 -28.96
C MET A 96 13.12 3.07 -27.56
N LYS A 97 13.55 4.23 -27.02
CA LYS A 97 14.09 4.32 -25.66
C LYS A 97 13.01 4.05 -24.63
N ASP A 98 11.81 4.56 -24.84
CA ASP A 98 10.67 4.31 -23.96
C ASP A 98 10.34 2.82 -23.94
N LEU A 99 10.29 2.19 -25.12
CA LEU A 99 10.08 0.75 -25.26
C LEU A 99 11.19 -0.09 -24.60
N CYS A 100 12.45 0.35 -24.72
CA CYS A 100 13.59 -0.27 -24.03
C CYS A 100 13.43 -0.18 -22.51
N ASN A 101 13.10 0.99 -21.99
CA ASN A 101 12.88 1.20 -20.56
C ASN A 101 11.77 0.30 -20.04
N GLU A 102 10.65 0.22 -20.77
CA GLU A 102 9.52 -0.63 -20.40
C GLU A 102 9.93 -2.11 -20.36
N ILE A 103 10.65 -2.60 -21.37
CA ILE A 103 11.18 -3.97 -21.38
C ILE A 103 12.16 -4.19 -20.22
N ILE A 104 13.10 -3.28 -19.98
CA ILE A 104 14.09 -3.41 -18.90
C ILE A 104 13.42 -3.46 -17.52
N GLU A 105 12.43 -2.59 -17.30
CA GLU A 105 11.64 -2.60 -16.07
C GLU A 105 10.88 -3.93 -15.90
N LYS A 106 10.31 -4.46 -16.99
CA LYS A 106 9.55 -5.72 -16.98
C LYS A 106 10.42 -6.98 -16.84
N VAL A 107 11.63 -6.98 -17.41
CA VAL A 107 12.63 -8.06 -17.28
C VAL A 107 13.26 -8.09 -15.89
N GLY A 108 13.26 -6.96 -15.21
CA GLY A 108 14.12 -6.76 -14.07
C GLY A 108 15.57 -6.61 -14.53
N ARG A 109 16.37 -5.94 -13.71
CA ARG A 109 17.75 -5.54 -14.06
C ARG A 109 18.75 -6.71 -13.99
N LEU A 110 18.32 -7.91 -14.37
CA LEU A 110 19.11 -9.13 -14.40
C LEU A 110 19.89 -9.22 -15.72
N PRO A 111 21.24 -9.20 -15.69
CA PRO A 111 22.07 -9.12 -16.90
C PRO A 111 21.74 -10.16 -17.97
N LEU A 112 21.58 -11.42 -17.57
CA LEU A 112 21.38 -12.54 -18.49
C LEU A 112 20.02 -12.50 -19.19
N ALA A 113 18.98 -12.08 -18.47
CA ALA A 113 17.65 -11.96 -19.05
C ALA A 113 17.58 -10.79 -20.03
N LEU A 114 18.20 -9.66 -19.68
CA LEU A 114 18.37 -8.53 -20.59
C LEU A 114 19.14 -8.95 -21.84
N GLU A 115 20.21 -9.72 -21.69
CA GLU A 115 21.02 -10.19 -22.82
C GLU A 115 20.20 -11.02 -23.80
N LYS A 116 19.45 -12.01 -23.29
CA LYS A 116 18.65 -12.90 -24.13
C LYS A 116 17.50 -12.19 -24.83
N ILE A 117 16.80 -11.30 -24.14
CA ILE A 117 15.69 -10.56 -24.74
C ILE A 117 16.21 -9.53 -25.74
N ALA A 118 17.21 -8.73 -25.38
CA ALA A 118 17.81 -7.77 -26.29
C ALA A 118 18.33 -8.46 -27.57
N SER A 119 19.01 -9.60 -27.43
CA SER A 119 19.50 -10.38 -28.58
C SER A 119 18.36 -10.93 -29.44
N SER A 120 17.23 -11.31 -28.84
CA SER A 120 16.04 -11.78 -29.58
C SER A 120 15.32 -10.67 -30.35
N LEU A 121 15.56 -9.42 -29.98
CA LEU A 121 14.96 -8.24 -30.60
C LEU A 121 15.89 -7.57 -31.63
N TYR A 122 17.15 -7.99 -31.68
CA TYR A 122 18.15 -7.42 -32.57
C TYR A 122 17.74 -7.58 -34.04
N GLY A 123 17.66 -6.45 -34.76
CA GLY A 123 17.31 -6.42 -36.19
C GLY A 123 15.82 -6.61 -36.50
N HIS A 124 14.95 -6.68 -35.49
CA HIS A 124 13.50 -6.75 -35.64
C HIS A 124 12.84 -5.36 -35.65
N ASP A 125 11.65 -5.27 -36.21
CA ASP A 125 10.84 -4.04 -36.29
C ASP A 125 10.01 -3.78 -35.03
N MET A 126 9.42 -2.59 -34.95
CA MET A 126 8.68 -2.12 -33.76
C MET A 126 7.50 -3.04 -33.39
N ASP A 127 6.83 -3.64 -34.38
CA ASP A 127 5.71 -4.55 -34.16
C ASP A 127 6.13 -5.79 -33.33
N ILE A 128 7.32 -6.33 -33.58
CA ILE A 128 7.85 -7.48 -32.83
C ILE A 128 8.25 -7.09 -31.41
N TRP A 129 8.72 -5.86 -31.20
CA TRP A 129 9.01 -5.36 -29.86
C TRP A 129 7.74 -5.16 -29.04
N GLU A 130 6.70 -4.57 -29.63
CA GLU A 130 5.39 -4.44 -29.01
C GLU A 130 4.76 -5.81 -28.72
N ASP A 131 4.85 -6.75 -29.66
CA ASP A 131 4.38 -8.13 -29.44
C ASP A 131 5.15 -8.80 -28.30
N THR A 132 6.46 -8.54 -28.18
CA THR A 132 7.28 -9.04 -27.07
C THR A 132 6.82 -8.48 -25.73
N LEU A 133 6.42 -7.22 -25.65
CA LEU A 133 5.85 -6.63 -24.44
C LEU A 133 4.47 -7.21 -24.11
N LYS A 134 3.62 -7.41 -25.13
CA LYS A 134 2.29 -8.01 -24.99
C LYS A 134 2.37 -9.48 -24.54
N ASN A 135 3.26 -10.26 -25.14
CA ASN A 135 3.45 -11.69 -24.89
C ASN A 135 4.64 -12.02 -23.98
N PHE A 136 5.04 -11.07 -23.13
CA PHE A 136 6.27 -11.09 -22.36
C PHE A 136 6.53 -12.41 -21.61
N HIS A 137 5.54 -12.92 -20.87
CA HIS A 137 5.67 -14.16 -20.11
C HIS A 137 6.14 -15.36 -20.96
N LYS A 138 5.61 -15.47 -22.19
CA LYS A 138 5.96 -16.53 -23.13
C LYS A 138 7.36 -16.32 -23.71
N VAL A 139 7.66 -15.10 -24.16
CA VAL A 139 8.97 -14.76 -24.75
C VAL A 139 10.10 -14.98 -23.75
N VAL A 140 9.90 -14.55 -22.51
CA VAL A 140 10.88 -14.74 -21.43
C VAL A 140 11.07 -16.24 -21.18
N TYR A 141 10.01 -17.04 -21.18
CA TYR A 141 10.14 -18.48 -21.01
C TYR A 141 10.88 -19.18 -22.15
N ASP A 142 10.52 -18.86 -23.38
CA ASP A 142 11.10 -19.48 -24.57
C ASP A 142 12.59 -19.12 -24.74
N ASN A 143 12.98 -17.88 -24.38
CA ASN A 143 14.33 -17.36 -24.61
C ASN A 143 15.26 -17.42 -23.39
N ILE A 144 14.73 -17.44 -22.16
CA ILE A 144 15.53 -17.38 -20.92
C ILE A 144 15.37 -18.67 -20.09
N PHE A 145 14.19 -19.28 -20.05
CA PHE A 145 13.88 -20.26 -19.01
C PHE A 145 14.09 -21.74 -19.38
N SER A 146 14.22 -22.12 -20.65
CA SER A 146 14.32 -23.55 -20.99
C SER A 146 15.51 -24.26 -20.34
N ASP A 147 16.63 -23.55 -20.12
CA ASP A 147 17.92 -24.19 -19.78
C ASP A 147 18.51 -23.79 -18.40
N ILE A 148 18.13 -22.64 -17.81
CA ILE A 148 18.88 -22.04 -16.67
C ILE A 148 18.11 -22.11 -15.35
N LEU A 149 16.93 -21.47 -15.27
CA LEU A 149 16.15 -21.42 -14.02
C LEU A 149 15.31 -22.68 -13.76
N LYS A 150 14.94 -23.41 -14.82
CA LYS A 150 14.14 -24.63 -14.74
C LYS A 150 14.79 -25.71 -13.88
N SER A 151 16.12 -25.83 -13.92
CA SER A 151 16.88 -26.78 -13.09
C SER A 151 16.69 -26.56 -11.59
N SER A 152 16.57 -25.30 -11.15
CA SER A 152 16.36 -24.94 -9.74
C SER A 152 14.97 -25.33 -9.26
N TYR A 153 13.96 -25.27 -10.13
CA TYR A 153 12.61 -25.77 -9.86
C TYR A 153 12.52 -27.31 -9.95
N GLU A 154 13.16 -27.93 -10.94
CA GLU A 154 13.17 -29.39 -11.12
C GLU A 154 13.89 -30.12 -9.97
N GLY A 155 14.84 -29.46 -9.31
CA GLY A 155 15.51 -29.97 -8.11
C GLY A 155 14.70 -29.91 -6.82
N LEU A 156 13.48 -29.35 -6.85
CA LEU A 156 12.57 -29.31 -5.70
C LEU A 156 11.77 -30.61 -5.56
N GLU A 157 11.39 -30.94 -4.32
CA GLU A 157 10.43 -32.03 -4.07
C GLU A 157 9.02 -31.67 -4.55
N ALA A 158 8.19 -32.69 -4.77
CA ALA A 158 6.86 -32.52 -5.37
C ALA A 158 5.95 -31.56 -4.60
N GLU A 159 5.98 -31.57 -3.26
CA GLU A 159 5.19 -30.63 -2.43
C GLU A 159 5.70 -29.19 -2.61
N SER A 160 7.02 -28.98 -2.52
CA SER A 160 7.64 -27.65 -2.70
C SER A 160 7.40 -27.08 -4.11
N GLN A 161 7.40 -27.94 -5.13
CA GLN A 161 7.03 -27.55 -6.49
C GLN A 161 5.59 -27.03 -6.56
N GLN A 162 4.64 -27.72 -5.92
CA GLN A 162 3.25 -27.24 -5.92
C GLN A 162 3.08 -25.95 -5.14
N ILE A 163 3.73 -25.80 -3.99
CA ILE A 163 3.75 -24.55 -3.23
C ILE A 163 4.32 -23.41 -4.07
N PHE A 164 5.47 -23.62 -4.73
CA PHE A 164 6.06 -22.63 -5.63
C PHE A 164 5.08 -22.17 -6.71
N LEU A 165 4.32 -23.09 -7.31
CA LEU A 165 3.31 -22.75 -8.32
C LEU A 165 2.10 -22.01 -7.71
N ASP A 166 1.65 -22.37 -6.50
CA ASP A 166 0.59 -21.64 -5.79
C ASP A 166 1.01 -20.20 -5.45
N LEU A 167 2.25 -20.01 -5.00
CA LEU A 167 2.83 -18.68 -4.79
C LEU A 167 2.85 -17.86 -6.09
N ALA A 168 3.38 -18.45 -7.16
CA ALA A 168 3.51 -17.74 -8.43
C ALA A 168 2.16 -17.38 -9.06
N CYS A 169 1.17 -18.26 -8.94
CA CYS A 169 -0.14 -18.03 -9.54
C CYS A 169 -1.03 -17.11 -8.69
N PHE A 170 -0.99 -17.25 -7.35
CA PHE A 170 -2.06 -16.73 -6.50
C PHE A 170 -1.62 -15.94 -5.25
N LEU A 171 -0.43 -16.21 -4.71
CA LEU A 171 -0.06 -15.75 -3.36
C LEU A 171 1.19 -14.85 -3.32
N ASN A 172 1.70 -14.41 -4.46
CA ASN A 172 2.80 -13.45 -4.51
C ASN A 172 2.37 -12.08 -3.96
N GLY A 173 3.19 -11.47 -3.12
CA GLY A 173 2.92 -10.20 -2.44
C GLY A 173 2.18 -10.33 -1.10
N GLU A 174 1.74 -11.53 -0.74
CA GLU A 174 0.97 -11.78 0.49
C GLU A 174 1.84 -11.89 1.74
N LYS A 175 1.26 -11.59 2.90
CA LYS A 175 1.93 -11.75 4.20
C LYS A 175 2.25 -13.22 4.47
N VAL A 176 3.45 -13.49 4.97
CA VAL A 176 3.95 -14.87 5.20
C VAL A 176 3.00 -15.67 6.10
N ASP A 177 2.52 -15.10 7.20
CA ASP A 177 1.62 -15.78 8.13
C ASP A 177 0.30 -16.18 7.47
N ARG A 178 -0.28 -15.28 6.67
CA ARG A 178 -1.51 -15.54 5.89
C ARG A 178 -1.28 -16.64 4.86
N VAL A 179 -0.15 -16.61 4.16
CA VAL A 179 0.20 -17.64 3.17
C VAL A 179 0.34 -19.01 3.82
N ILE A 180 0.96 -19.09 4.99
CA ILE A 180 1.09 -20.35 5.74
C ILE A 180 -0.30 -20.91 6.05
N GLU A 181 -1.22 -20.11 6.58
CA GLU A 181 -2.60 -20.53 6.89
C GLU A 181 -3.31 -21.06 5.63
N ILE A 182 -3.20 -20.34 4.50
CA ILE A 182 -3.79 -20.74 3.22
C ILE A 182 -3.22 -22.07 2.72
N LEU A 183 -1.90 -22.23 2.76
CA LEU A 183 -1.22 -23.46 2.32
C LEU A 183 -1.57 -24.65 3.24
N GLN A 184 -1.74 -24.42 4.54
CA GLN A 184 -2.28 -25.44 5.45
C GLN A 184 -3.72 -25.82 5.08
N GLY A 185 -4.57 -24.84 4.77
CA GLY A 185 -5.93 -25.06 4.27
C GLY A 185 -5.98 -25.82 2.95
N PHE A 186 -4.97 -25.64 2.09
CA PHE A 186 -4.80 -26.43 0.87
C PHE A 186 -4.38 -27.89 1.14
N GLY A 187 -4.03 -28.24 2.38
CA GLY A 187 -3.64 -29.57 2.82
C GLY A 187 -2.15 -29.87 2.73
N TYR A 188 -1.29 -28.86 2.64
CA TYR A 188 0.16 -29.06 2.64
C TYR A 188 0.70 -29.37 4.04
N SER A 189 1.64 -30.31 4.12
CA SER A 189 2.07 -30.91 5.39
C SER A 189 3.00 -30.02 6.19
N SER A 190 3.84 -29.22 5.51
CA SER A 190 4.82 -28.36 6.19
C SER A 190 5.08 -27.05 5.42
N PRO A 191 4.11 -26.13 5.32
CA PRO A 191 4.27 -24.89 4.56
C PRO A 191 5.45 -24.03 5.01
N GLN A 192 5.69 -23.91 6.32
CA GLN A 192 6.79 -23.12 6.86
C GLN A 192 8.15 -23.62 6.37
N THR A 193 8.39 -24.92 6.47
CA THR A 193 9.63 -25.57 6.02
C THR A 193 9.82 -25.41 4.52
N ASN A 194 8.75 -25.58 3.73
CA ASN A 194 8.80 -25.42 2.28
C ASN A 194 9.06 -23.97 1.87
N LEU A 195 8.43 -22.98 2.51
CA LEU A 195 8.69 -21.56 2.27
C LEU A 195 10.15 -21.21 2.59
N GLN A 196 10.67 -21.70 3.72
CA GLN A 196 12.08 -21.51 4.08
C GLN A 196 13.02 -22.12 3.03
N LEU A 197 12.71 -23.33 2.54
CA LEU A 197 13.47 -23.97 1.48
C LEU A 197 13.45 -23.16 0.17
N LEU A 198 12.32 -22.55 -0.20
CA LEU A 198 12.24 -21.68 -1.38
C LEU A 198 13.08 -20.41 -1.20
N VAL A 199 13.13 -19.83 0.01
CA VAL A 199 14.01 -18.70 0.35
C VAL A 199 15.47 -19.11 0.24
N ASP A 200 15.84 -20.26 0.79
CA ASP A 200 17.23 -20.75 0.79
C ASP A 200 17.71 -21.09 -0.62
N ARG A 201 16.78 -21.49 -1.51
CA ARG A 201 17.00 -21.68 -2.96
C ARG A 201 16.92 -20.39 -3.79
N CYS A 202 16.77 -19.24 -3.15
CA CYS A 202 16.64 -17.92 -3.81
C CYS A 202 15.50 -17.87 -4.84
N LEU A 203 14.44 -18.66 -4.65
CA LEU A 203 13.26 -18.68 -5.53
C LEU A 203 12.21 -17.65 -5.10
N ILE A 204 12.22 -17.28 -3.81
CA ILE A 204 11.39 -16.24 -3.22
C ILE A 204 12.23 -15.43 -2.23
N ASP A 205 11.86 -14.17 -2.03
CA ASP A 205 12.39 -13.30 -0.99
C ASP A 205 11.27 -12.91 -0.01
N ILE A 206 11.63 -12.53 1.22
CA ILE A 206 10.68 -11.98 2.20
C ILE A 206 11.10 -10.54 2.49
N LEU A 207 10.24 -9.59 2.09
CA LEU A 207 10.46 -8.14 2.29
C LEU A 207 9.31 -7.59 3.14
N ASP A 208 9.66 -6.94 4.25
CA ASP A 208 8.70 -6.40 5.23
C ASP A 208 7.62 -7.39 5.69
N GLY A 209 7.95 -8.69 5.74
CA GLY A 209 7.02 -9.76 6.11
C GLY A 209 6.12 -10.27 4.98
N HIS A 210 6.33 -9.81 3.74
CA HIS A 210 5.60 -10.23 2.55
C HIS A 210 6.45 -11.09 1.61
N ILE A 211 5.84 -12.09 0.99
CA ILE A 211 6.49 -12.92 -0.04
C ILE A 211 6.66 -12.12 -1.32
N GLN A 212 7.86 -12.13 -1.88
CA GLN A 212 8.19 -11.50 -3.15
C GLN A 212 8.90 -12.48 -4.07
N MET A 213 8.34 -12.73 -5.24
CA MET A 213 9.00 -13.47 -6.31
C MET A 213 9.58 -12.49 -7.32
N HIS A 214 10.85 -12.64 -7.67
CA HIS A 214 11.42 -11.88 -8.78
C HIS A 214 10.58 -12.11 -10.06
N ILE A 215 10.33 -11.05 -10.84
CA ILE A 215 9.41 -11.08 -11.99
C ILE A 215 9.69 -12.25 -12.95
N LEU A 216 10.96 -12.58 -13.19
CA LEU A 216 11.37 -13.71 -14.00
C LEU A 216 10.95 -15.07 -13.40
N ILE A 217 11.11 -15.25 -12.10
CA ILE A 217 10.74 -16.49 -11.40
C ILE A 217 9.21 -16.63 -11.37
N LEU A 218 8.50 -15.52 -11.16
CA LEU A 218 7.04 -15.44 -11.27
C LEU A 218 6.56 -15.83 -12.67
N CYS A 219 7.18 -15.28 -13.72
CA CYS A 219 6.89 -15.63 -15.13
C CYS A 219 7.13 -17.12 -15.38
N MET A 220 8.24 -17.68 -14.89
CA MET A 220 8.56 -19.10 -15.02
C MET A 220 7.47 -19.97 -14.38
N GLY A 221 7.09 -19.69 -13.13
CA GLY A 221 6.03 -20.44 -12.44
C GLY A 221 4.70 -20.42 -13.18
N LYS A 222 4.28 -19.23 -13.64
CA LYS A 222 3.05 -19.06 -14.44
C LYS A 222 3.11 -19.85 -15.76
N GLU A 223 4.21 -19.79 -16.50
CA GLU A 223 4.31 -20.45 -17.80
C GLU A 223 4.44 -21.98 -17.70
N ILE A 224 5.07 -22.51 -16.63
CA ILE A 224 5.06 -23.96 -16.30
C ILE A 224 3.62 -24.48 -16.22
N VAL A 225 2.70 -23.68 -15.69
CA VAL A 225 1.29 -24.04 -15.61
C VAL A 225 0.58 -23.82 -16.96
N ARG A 226 0.80 -22.69 -17.65
CA ARG A 226 0.13 -22.43 -18.94
C ARG A 226 0.45 -23.45 -20.02
N ARG A 227 1.67 -23.99 -20.09
CA ARG A 227 2.00 -25.03 -21.07
C ARG A 227 1.28 -26.37 -20.82
N LYS A 228 0.65 -26.52 -19.66
CA LYS A 228 -0.22 -27.67 -19.34
C LYS A 228 -1.70 -27.38 -19.64
N LEU A 229 -2.04 -26.20 -20.19
CA LEU A 229 -3.40 -25.79 -20.57
C LEU A 229 -4.05 -26.83 -21.50
N GLY A 230 -5.29 -27.19 -21.21
CA GLY A 230 -6.04 -28.19 -21.99
C GLY A 230 -5.65 -29.66 -21.72
N THR A 231 -4.76 -29.92 -20.75
CA THR A 231 -4.43 -31.28 -20.29
C THR A 231 -5.01 -31.56 -18.91
N ARG A 232 -5.10 -32.84 -18.51
CA ARG A 232 -5.45 -33.26 -17.13
C ARG A 232 -4.49 -32.74 -16.04
N GLN A 233 -3.40 -32.07 -16.42
CA GLN A 233 -2.41 -31.50 -15.51
C GLN A 233 -2.59 -29.99 -15.29
N GLN A 234 -3.53 -29.34 -16.00
CA GLN A 234 -3.89 -27.97 -15.68
C GLN A 234 -4.65 -27.92 -14.36
N THR A 235 -4.15 -27.12 -13.44
CA THR A 235 -4.67 -27.02 -12.07
C THR A 235 -4.99 -25.58 -11.68
N ARG A 236 -4.39 -24.57 -12.31
CA ARG A 236 -4.48 -23.16 -11.90
C ARG A 236 -4.85 -22.27 -13.08
N ILE A 237 -5.71 -21.29 -12.84
CA ILE A 237 -6.21 -20.33 -13.84
C ILE A 237 -6.12 -18.93 -13.25
N TRP A 238 -5.53 -17.99 -14.00
CA TRP A 238 -5.49 -16.58 -13.60
C TRP A 238 -5.71 -15.59 -14.76
N LEU A 239 -5.89 -16.08 -15.98
CA LEU A 239 -6.18 -15.27 -17.16
C LEU A 239 -7.63 -15.46 -17.57
N ARG A 240 -8.33 -14.36 -17.87
CA ARG A 240 -9.75 -14.38 -18.28
C ARG A 240 -9.97 -15.13 -19.58
N ASP A 241 -9.08 -15.00 -20.57
CA ASP A 241 -9.15 -15.77 -21.81
C ASP A 241 -9.04 -17.28 -21.59
N ASP A 242 -8.14 -17.71 -20.71
CA ASP A 242 -7.97 -19.12 -20.36
C ASP A 242 -9.22 -19.62 -19.63
N ALA A 243 -9.80 -18.82 -18.73
CA ALA A 243 -11.08 -19.12 -18.10
C ALA A 243 -12.23 -19.21 -19.13
N ARG A 244 -12.36 -18.22 -20.02
CA ARG A 244 -13.41 -18.15 -21.05
C ARG A 244 -13.39 -19.42 -21.90
N ARG A 245 -12.21 -19.85 -22.38
CA ARG A 245 -12.06 -21.12 -23.13
C ARG A 245 -12.49 -22.33 -22.29
N LEU A 246 -12.00 -22.44 -21.06
CA LEU A 246 -12.26 -23.58 -20.18
C LEU A 246 -13.73 -23.73 -19.78
N PHE A 247 -14.45 -22.63 -19.56
CA PHE A 247 -15.86 -22.65 -19.16
C PHE A 247 -16.85 -22.84 -20.32
N HIS A 248 -16.41 -22.60 -21.57
CA HIS A 248 -17.26 -22.77 -22.76
C HIS A 248 -17.09 -24.14 -23.43
N GLU A 249 -15.91 -24.75 -23.31
CA GLU A 249 -15.60 -26.09 -23.81
C GLU A 249 -16.07 -27.20 -22.84
N ASN A 250 -16.49 -28.35 -23.36
CA ASN A 250 -16.90 -29.52 -22.55
C ASN A 250 -15.67 -30.26 -21.97
N ASN A 251 -14.91 -29.59 -21.11
CA ASN A 251 -13.66 -30.11 -20.55
C ASN A 251 -13.86 -30.83 -19.20
N GLU A 252 -13.00 -31.80 -18.87
CA GLU A 252 -12.93 -32.43 -17.54
C GLU A 252 -12.30 -31.45 -16.52
N LEU A 253 -13.11 -30.57 -15.91
CA LEU A 253 -12.63 -29.51 -14.99
C LEU A 253 -12.27 -29.98 -13.58
N LYS A 254 -12.27 -31.30 -13.33
CA LYS A 254 -12.06 -31.91 -12.01
C LYS A 254 -10.73 -31.56 -11.37
N TYR A 255 -9.68 -31.33 -12.17
CA TYR A 255 -8.32 -31.13 -11.68
C TYR A 255 -8.01 -29.68 -11.33
N ILE A 256 -8.91 -28.73 -11.64
CA ILE A 256 -8.71 -27.32 -11.33
C ILE A 256 -8.76 -27.13 -9.80
N CYS A 257 -7.64 -26.69 -9.23
CA CYS A 257 -7.48 -26.40 -7.82
C CYS A 257 -7.55 -24.91 -7.49
N GLY A 258 -7.40 -24.00 -8.46
CA GLY A 258 -7.48 -22.57 -8.20
C GLY A 258 -7.85 -21.71 -9.39
N ILE A 259 -8.68 -20.70 -9.13
CA ILE A 259 -9.10 -19.67 -10.09
C ILE A 259 -8.96 -18.32 -9.41
N VAL A 260 -8.12 -17.44 -9.96
CA VAL A 260 -7.91 -16.07 -9.45
C VAL A 260 -7.90 -15.09 -10.60
N MET A 261 -9.01 -14.37 -10.78
CA MET A 261 -9.20 -13.37 -11.82
C MET A 261 -9.27 -11.98 -11.17
N ASP A 262 -8.10 -11.47 -10.80
CA ASP A 262 -7.96 -10.21 -10.05
C ASP A 262 -7.82 -8.95 -10.96
N LEU A 263 -7.96 -9.08 -12.28
CA LEU A 263 -7.79 -7.98 -13.24
C LEU A 263 -9.14 -7.40 -13.72
N GLU A 264 -9.26 -6.07 -13.62
CA GLU A 264 -10.34 -5.25 -14.16
C GLU A 264 -10.20 -5.13 -15.68
N GLU A 265 -10.84 -6.06 -16.38
CA GLU A 265 -11.20 -5.83 -17.78
C GLU A 265 -12.64 -5.30 -17.80
N GLU A 266 -12.89 -4.23 -18.59
CA GLU A 266 -14.21 -3.58 -18.74
C GLU A 266 -15.29 -4.54 -19.28
N GLU A 267 -14.89 -5.65 -19.92
CA GLU A 267 -15.82 -6.64 -20.45
C GLU A 267 -16.37 -7.57 -19.36
N GLU A 268 -17.69 -7.59 -19.25
CA GLU A 268 -18.41 -8.54 -18.43
C GLU A 268 -18.17 -9.98 -18.92
N LEU A 269 -17.64 -10.85 -18.05
CA LEU A 269 -17.38 -12.24 -18.40
C LEU A 269 -18.58 -13.12 -18.04
N VAL A 270 -19.31 -13.57 -19.07
CA VAL A 270 -20.43 -14.50 -18.89
C VAL A 270 -19.90 -15.94 -18.84
N LEU A 271 -20.10 -16.62 -17.72
CA LEU A 271 -19.71 -18.02 -17.50
C LEU A 271 -20.94 -18.92 -17.29
N LYS A 272 -20.81 -20.19 -17.67
CA LYS A 272 -21.84 -21.21 -17.39
C LYS A 272 -21.68 -21.74 -15.97
N ALA A 273 -22.68 -21.57 -15.10
CA ALA A 273 -22.57 -21.99 -13.70
C ALA A 273 -22.40 -23.51 -13.55
N LYS A 274 -22.96 -24.32 -14.47
CA LYS A 274 -22.73 -25.78 -14.50
C LYS A 274 -21.27 -26.19 -14.57
N ALA A 275 -20.36 -25.34 -15.06
CA ALA A 275 -18.94 -25.65 -15.08
C ALA A 275 -18.35 -25.83 -13.66
N PHE A 276 -18.86 -25.10 -12.67
CA PHE A 276 -18.39 -25.22 -11.27
C PHE A 276 -18.69 -26.59 -10.66
N ALA A 277 -19.77 -27.27 -11.11
CA ALA A 277 -20.09 -28.62 -10.66
C ALA A 277 -19.00 -29.65 -11.00
N GLY A 278 -18.21 -29.38 -12.06
CA GLY A 278 -17.07 -30.22 -12.44
C GLY A 278 -15.82 -30.02 -11.59
N MET A 279 -15.71 -28.94 -10.80
CA MET A 279 -14.47 -28.49 -10.14
C MET A 279 -14.36 -28.96 -8.68
N SER A 280 -14.39 -30.28 -8.45
CA SER A 280 -14.40 -30.83 -7.08
C SER A 280 -13.10 -30.63 -6.28
N GLU A 281 -11.99 -30.28 -6.94
CA GLU A 281 -10.68 -30.05 -6.30
C GLU A 281 -10.38 -28.56 -6.04
N LEU A 282 -11.32 -27.66 -6.31
CA LEU A 282 -11.11 -26.22 -6.18
C LEU A 282 -10.87 -25.83 -4.72
N LYS A 283 -9.76 -25.13 -4.47
CA LYS A 283 -9.26 -24.67 -3.16
C LYS A 283 -9.25 -23.15 -3.02
N ILE A 284 -9.08 -22.42 -4.13
CA ILE A 284 -9.14 -20.96 -4.15
C ILE A 284 -10.02 -20.49 -5.31
N LEU A 285 -10.95 -19.60 -5.00
CA LEU A 285 -11.77 -18.93 -6.00
C LEU A 285 -11.81 -17.43 -5.69
N ARG A 286 -11.16 -16.63 -6.53
CA ARG A 286 -11.25 -15.16 -6.51
C ARG A 286 -11.69 -14.69 -7.88
N ILE A 287 -12.90 -14.14 -7.98
CA ILE A 287 -13.46 -13.74 -9.27
C ILE A 287 -14.25 -12.45 -9.11
N ASN A 288 -13.94 -11.47 -9.96
CA ASN A 288 -14.59 -10.17 -10.02
C ASN A 288 -15.23 -9.99 -11.40
N ASN A 289 -16.33 -9.22 -11.48
CA ASN A 289 -17.02 -8.87 -12.73
C ASN A 289 -17.38 -10.10 -13.60
N VAL A 290 -17.96 -11.13 -12.97
CA VAL A 290 -18.42 -12.35 -13.64
C VAL A 290 -19.94 -12.47 -13.49
N GLN A 291 -20.64 -12.54 -14.62
CA GLN A 291 -22.04 -12.95 -14.65
C GLN A 291 -22.16 -14.45 -14.91
N LEU A 292 -23.14 -15.07 -14.28
CA LEU A 292 -23.48 -16.46 -14.56
C LEU A 292 -24.73 -16.52 -15.42
N SER A 293 -24.73 -17.42 -16.41
CA SER A 293 -25.91 -17.66 -17.26
C SER A 293 -27.08 -18.34 -16.52
N GLU A 294 -26.82 -18.91 -15.34
CA GLU A 294 -27.76 -19.65 -14.49
C GLU A 294 -27.29 -19.64 -13.03
N ASP A 295 -28.14 -20.07 -12.09
CA ASP A 295 -27.77 -20.18 -10.68
C ASP A 295 -26.69 -21.25 -10.45
N ILE A 296 -25.84 -21.02 -9.45
CA ILE A 296 -24.79 -21.97 -9.09
C ILE A 296 -25.33 -23.07 -8.17
N GLU A 297 -25.31 -24.31 -8.66
CA GLU A 297 -25.83 -25.47 -7.92
C GLU A 297 -24.77 -26.14 -7.02
N PHE A 298 -23.48 -25.90 -7.29
CA PHE A 298 -22.38 -26.58 -6.59
C PHE A 298 -21.16 -25.67 -6.45
N LEU A 299 -20.55 -25.73 -5.26
CA LEU A 299 -19.23 -25.19 -4.96
C LEU A 299 -18.42 -26.26 -4.21
N SER A 300 -17.11 -26.28 -4.43
CA SER A 300 -16.20 -27.26 -3.83
C SER A 300 -16.07 -27.07 -2.33
N ASN A 301 -16.30 -28.12 -1.53
CA ASN A 301 -16.03 -28.12 -0.10
C ASN A 301 -14.53 -28.16 0.26
N LYS A 302 -13.62 -28.19 -0.74
CA LYS A 302 -12.18 -28.00 -0.53
C LYS A 302 -11.76 -26.54 -0.57
N LEU A 303 -12.69 -25.61 -0.82
CA LEU A 303 -12.41 -24.18 -0.84
C LEU A 303 -11.87 -23.72 0.53
N THR A 304 -10.72 -23.07 0.48
CA THR A 304 -10.05 -22.38 1.58
C THR A 304 -10.30 -20.88 1.52
N LEU A 305 -10.45 -20.34 0.30
CA LEU A 305 -10.68 -18.91 0.06
C LEU A 305 -11.75 -18.75 -1.02
N LEU A 306 -12.79 -17.98 -0.73
CA LEU A 306 -13.81 -17.59 -1.69
C LEU A 306 -13.96 -16.07 -1.66
N ASN A 307 -13.55 -15.39 -2.72
CA ASN A 307 -13.78 -13.97 -2.95
C ASN A 307 -14.57 -13.77 -4.23
N TRP A 308 -15.81 -13.31 -4.11
CA TRP A 308 -16.71 -13.11 -5.24
C TRP A 308 -17.59 -11.88 -5.00
N PRO A 309 -17.04 -10.67 -5.22
CA PRO A 309 -17.82 -9.44 -5.20
C PRO A 309 -18.95 -9.51 -6.25
N GLY A 310 -20.15 -9.08 -5.87
CA GLY A 310 -21.33 -9.16 -6.73
C GLY A 310 -21.77 -10.59 -7.02
N TYR A 311 -21.60 -11.52 -6.08
CA TYR A 311 -22.03 -12.90 -6.22
C TYR A 311 -23.51 -12.97 -6.69
N PRO A 312 -23.79 -13.70 -7.79
CA PRO A 312 -25.02 -13.51 -8.54
C PRO A 312 -26.24 -14.20 -7.92
N SER A 313 -26.04 -15.29 -7.17
CA SER A 313 -27.13 -16.08 -6.61
C SER A 313 -27.56 -15.56 -5.24
N LYS A 314 -28.85 -15.74 -4.92
CA LYS A 314 -29.45 -15.30 -3.64
C LYS A 314 -28.96 -16.09 -2.43
N TYR A 315 -28.43 -17.28 -2.65
CA TYR A 315 -27.99 -18.22 -1.63
C TYR A 315 -26.75 -18.96 -2.13
N LEU A 316 -25.85 -19.35 -1.22
CA LEU A 316 -24.84 -20.36 -1.54
C LEU A 316 -25.52 -21.74 -1.68
N PRO A 317 -24.91 -22.67 -2.45
CA PRO A 317 -25.40 -24.04 -2.57
C PRO A 317 -25.58 -24.69 -1.19
N SER A 318 -26.71 -25.38 -0.97
CA SER A 318 -27.00 -26.00 0.33
C SER A 318 -26.00 -27.10 0.73
N THR A 319 -25.28 -27.67 -0.24
CA THR A 319 -24.21 -28.66 -0.03
C THR A 319 -22.86 -28.05 0.29
N PHE A 320 -22.72 -26.72 0.16
CA PHE A 320 -21.47 -26.00 0.36
C PHE A 320 -21.22 -25.74 1.85
N GLN A 321 -20.42 -26.60 2.47
CA GLN A 321 -19.97 -26.52 3.86
C GLN A 321 -18.48 -26.88 3.94
N PRO A 322 -17.59 -25.99 3.47
CA PRO A 322 -16.15 -26.26 3.44
C PRO A 322 -15.52 -26.18 4.85
N PRO A 323 -14.95 -27.27 5.40
CA PRO A 323 -14.38 -27.26 6.76
C PRO A 323 -13.09 -26.43 6.87
N SER A 324 -12.33 -26.32 5.77
CA SER A 324 -11.05 -25.61 5.71
C SER A 324 -11.18 -24.17 5.16
N LEU A 325 -12.39 -23.63 5.08
CA LEU A 325 -12.62 -22.26 4.59
C LEU A 325 -12.12 -21.26 5.63
N ILE A 326 -11.17 -20.42 5.24
CA ILE A 326 -10.54 -19.38 6.07
C ILE A 326 -11.18 -18.02 5.77
N GLU A 327 -11.47 -17.73 4.50
CA GLU A 327 -12.01 -16.43 4.08
C GLU A 327 -13.21 -16.61 3.15
N LEU A 328 -14.30 -15.90 3.46
CA LEU A 328 -15.49 -15.79 2.62
C LEU A 328 -15.85 -14.32 2.40
N HIS A 329 -15.67 -13.85 1.17
CA HIS A 329 -15.95 -12.48 0.76
C HIS A 329 -16.98 -12.48 -0.37
N LEU A 330 -18.17 -11.97 -0.08
CA LEU A 330 -19.25 -11.79 -1.06
C LEU A 330 -19.78 -10.34 -1.02
N PRO A 331 -18.95 -9.29 -1.05
CA PRO A 331 -19.45 -7.92 -0.93
C PRO A 331 -20.31 -7.52 -2.13
N GLY A 332 -21.31 -6.66 -1.91
CA GLY A 332 -22.18 -6.14 -2.97
C GLY A 332 -23.06 -7.20 -3.65
N SER A 333 -23.31 -8.33 -2.98
CA SER A 333 -24.00 -9.48 -3.57
C SER A 333 -25.50 -9.46 -3.28
N ASN A 334 -26.29 -10.11 -4.13
CA ASN A 334 -27.74 -10.27 -3.89
C ASN A 334 -28.07 -11.38 -2.88
N VAL A 335 -27.12 -11.74 -2.02
CA VAL A 335 -27.29 -12.80 -1.03
C VAL A 335 -28.29 -12.35 0.03
N GLU A 336 -29.46 -13.00 0.05
CA GLU A 336 -30.52 -12.73 1.04
C GLU A 336 -30.29 -13.53 2.33
N ARG A 337 -29.77 -14.76 2.18
CA ARG A 337 -29.34 -15.65 3.26
C ARG A 337 -28.15 -16.47 2.78
N LEU A 338 -27.21 -16.82 3.67
CA LEU A 338 -26.02 -17.56 3.26
C LEU A 338 -26.33 -18.92 2.63
N TRP A 339 -27.26 -19.72 3.18
CA TRP A 339 -27.65 -21.02 2.62
C TRP A 339 -29.15 -21.12 2.36
N ASN A 340 -29.52 -21.75 1.23
CA ASN A 340 -30.91 -21.99 0.85
C ASN A 340 -31.52 -23.10 1.72
N GLY A 341 -32.59 -22.78 2.44
CA GLY A 341 -33.35 -23.73 3.23
C GLY A 341 -34.72 -24.00 2.61
N THR A 342 -35.09 -25.27 2.47
CA THR A 342 -36.47 -25.66 2.14
C THR A 342 -37.41 -25.27 3.30
N GLN A 343 -38.57 -24.69 2.96
CA GLN A 343 -39.57 -24.15 3.90
C GLN A 343 -40.25 -25.19 4.83
N SER A 344 -39.75 -26.42 4.93
CA SER A 344 -40.31 -27.44 5.82
C SER A 344 -39.39 -27.66 7.02
N PHE A 345 -39.96 -27.56 8.22
CA PHE A 345 -39.35 -27.76 9.54
C PHE A 345 -38.83 -26.49 10.23
N LYS A 346 -39.77 -25.85 10.94
CA LYS A 346 -39.51 -25.07 12.15
C LYS A 346 -38.67 -25.94 13.11
N SER A 347 -37.34 -25.77 13.17
CA SER A 347 -36.47 -25.97 14.35
C SER A 347 -34.98 -26.28 14.04
N PHE A 348 -34.50 -26.26 12.79
CA PHE A 348 -33.05 -26.17 12.54
C PHE A 348 -32.77 -24.94 11.68
N SER A 349 -32.36 -23.86 12.34
CA SER A 349 -31.68 -22.75 11.70
C SER A 349 -30.44 -23.29 10.99
N PHE A 350 -30.26 -22.96 9.71
CA PHE A 350 -29.04 -23.32 8.97
C PHE A 350 -27.86 -22.58 9.59
N VAL A 351 -26.95 -23.36 10.16
CA VAL A 351 -25.85 -22.90 11.01
C VAL A 351 -24.55 -22.78 10.19
N ILE A 352 -23.87 -21.66 10.36
CA ILE A 352 -22.41 -21.53 10.53
C ILE A 352 -21.57 -22.81 10.77
N THR A 353 -21.19 -23.66 9.80
CA THR A 353 -20.35 -24.86 10.08
C THR A 353 -18.87 -24.79 9.70
N CYS A 354 -18.39 -23.66 9.18
CA CYS A 354 -17.00 -23.51 8.73
C CYS A 354 -16.03 -23.25 9.91
N GLU A 355 -15.57 -24.29 10.58
CA GLU A 355 -14.77 -24.19 11.82
C GLU A 355 -13.47 -23.36 11.68
N SER A 356 -12.87 -23.34 10.49
CA SER A 356 -11.61 -22.63 10.22
C SER A 356 -11.80 -21.17 9.79
N LEU A 357 -13.04 -20.68 9.72
CA LEU A 357 -13.36 -19.37 9.15
C LEU A 357 -12.82 -18.25 10.03
N LYS A 358 -12.00 -17.38 9.44
CA LYS A 358 -11.32 -16.24 10.08
C LYS A 358 -11.94 -14.89 9.70
N THR A 359 -12.30 -14.74 8.43
CA THR A 359 -12.91 -13.51 7.90
C THR A 359 -14.17 -13.82 7.10
N LEU A 360 -15.27 -13.14 7.46
CA LEU A 360 -16.55 -13.20 6.76
C LEU A 360 -16.99 -11.80 6.34
N VAL A 361 -17.02 -11.54 5.03
CA VAL A 361 -17.44 -10.27 4.44
C VAL A 361 -18.69 -10.46 3.59
N LEU A 362 -19.78 -9.85 4.04
CA LEU A 362 -21.10 -9.80 3.41
C LEU A 362 -21.60 -8.35 3.32
N SER A 363 -20.69 -7.40 3.24
CA SER A 363 -20.97 -5.97 3.13
C SER A 363 -21.82 -5.67 1.90
N ASN A 364 -22.77 -4.74 2.02
CA ASN A 364 -23.69 -4.33 0.95
C ASN A 364 -24.47 -5.48 0.31
N CYS A 365 -24.73 -6.55 1.07
CA CYS A 365 -25.56 -7.65 0.62
C CYS A 365 -27.06 -7.41 0.87
N GLY A 366 -27.91 -8.12 0.13
CA GLY A 366 -29.36 -8.19 0.34
C GLY A 366 -29.81 -8.91 1.63
N LEU A 367 -28.93 -9.08 2.62
CA LEU A 367 -29.18 -9.86 3.83
C LEU A 367 -30.29 -9.22 4.69
N GLU A 368 -31.37 -9.97 4.90
CA GLU A 368 -32.50 -9.56 5.76
C GLU A 368 -32.37 -10.10 7.19
N PHE A 369 -31.62 -11.20 7.37
CA PHE A 369 -31.48 -11.91 8.64
C PHE A 369 -30.01 -12.11 8.96
N PHE A 370 -29.63 -11.89 10.22
CA PHE A 370 -28.27 -12.18 10.68
C PHE A 370 -27.95 -13.69 10.57
N PRO A 371 -26.74 -14.09 10.15
CA PRO A 371 -26.32 -15.49 10.10
C PRO A 371 -26.36 -16.19 11.46
N GLU A 372 -26.77 -17.46 11.47
CA GLU A 372 -26.82 -18.26 12.70
C GLU A 372 -25.54 -19.05 12.90
N PHE A 373 -24.92 -18.95 14.08
CA PHE A 373 -23.71 -19.69 14.45
C PHE A 373 -24.06 -20.74 15.51
N GLY A 374 -24.02 -22.03 15.16
CA GLY A 374 -24.55 -23.10 16.02
C GLY A 374 -23.51 -23.75 16.94
N PHE A 375 -22.25 -23.37 16.84
CA PHE A 375 -21.20 -23.78 17.76
C PHE A 375 -20.18 -22.65 17.95
N PRO A 376 -19.33 -22.73 19.01
CA PRO A 376 -18.32 -21.72 19.28
C PRO A 376 -17.27 -21.61 18.16
N MET A 377 -17.19 -20.44 17.51
CA MET A 377 -16.30 -20.14 16.38
C MET A 377 -15.11 -19.30 16.86
N GLY A 378 -14.10 -19.98 17.41
CA GLY A 378 -12.94 -19.30 18.02
C GLY A 378 -11.95 -18.68 17.03
N TYR A 379 -11.98 -19.11 15.76
CA TYR A 379 -11.07 -18.61 14.73
C TYR A 379 -11.60 -17.38 13.98
N LEU A 380 -12.91 -17.10 14.05
CA LEU A 380 -13.51 -15.97 13.36
C LEU A 380 -13.11 -14.66 14.05
N THR A 381 -12.25 -13.88 13.40
CA THR A 381 -11.73 -12.61 13.92
C THR A 381 -12.42 -11.40 13.32
N GLU A 382 -12.93 -11.49 12.10
CA GLU A 382 -13.50 -10.36 11.35
C GLU A 382 -14.86 -10.71 10.76
N LEU A 383 -15.87 -9.90 11.07
CA LEU A 383 -17.22 -10.01 10.52
C LEU A 383 -17.70 -8.66 9.99
N HIS A 384 -17.91 -8.60 8.68
CA HIS A 384 -18.40 -7.42 7.98
C HIS A 384 -19.77 -7.71 7.37
N ILE A 385 -20.78 -7.02 7.86
CA ILE A 385 -22.19 -7.13 7.43
C ILE A 385 -22.81 -5.73 7.29
N ASP A 386 -21.95 -4.72 7.07
CA ASP A 386 -22.32 -3.34 6.86
C ASP A 386 -23.12 -3.16 5.55
N GLY A 387 -23.98 -2.15 5.49
CA GLY A 387 -24.83 -1.87 4.32
C GLY A 387 -25.91 -2.91 4.05
N THR A 388 -26.16 -3.84 4.98
CA THR A 388 -27.21 -4.87 4.84
C THR A 388 -28.56 -4.40 5.39
N SER A 389 -29.61 -5.16 5.12
CA SER A 389 -30.99 -4.87 5.56
C SER A 389 -31.41 -5.63 6.83
N ILE A 390 -30.44 -6.05 7.65
CA ILE A 390 -30.71 -6.79 8.89
C ILE A 390 -31.48 -5.94 9.91
N ASN A 391 -32.46 -6.55 10.57
CA ASN A 391 -33.30 -5.87 11.56
C ASN A 391 -32.80 -6.07 13.00
N GLU A 392 -32.23 -7.26 13.28
CA GLU A 392 -31.74 -7.70 14.58
C GLU A 392 -30.59 -8.70 14.40
N LEU A 393 -29.71 -8.79 15.40
CA LEU A 393 -28.69 -9.83 15.47
C LEU A 393 -29.21 -11.02 16.26
N SER A 394 -28.80 -12.22 15.87
CA SER A 394 -29.15 -13.42 16.62
C SER A 394 -28.35 -13.54 17.92
N PRO A 395 -28.94 -14.10 18.99
CA PRO A 395 -28.21 -14.51 20.21
C PRO A 395 -27.03 -15.46 19.95
N SER A 396 -26.97 -16.12 18.79
CA SER A 396 -25.81 -16.94 18.40
C SER A 396 -24.51 -16.14 18.25
N ILE A 397 -24.56 -14.81 18.23
CA ILE A 397 -23.36 -13.95 18.28
C ILE A 397 -22.44 -14.26 19.46
N LYS A 398 -22.96 -14.77 20.59
CA LYS A 398 -22.15 -15.20 21.75
C LYS A 398 -21.12 -16.28 21.40
N ASN A 399 -21.35 -17.02 20.31
CA ASN A 399 -20.45 -18.08 19.87
C ASN A 399 -19.20 -17.52 19.17
N LEU A 400 -19.16 -16.23 18.83
CA LEU A 400 -18.04 -15.56 18.16
C LEU A 400 -17.03 -14.97 19.16
N PHE A 401 -16.65 -15.72 20.19
CA PHE A 401 -15.79 -15.23 21.27
C PHE A 401 -14.36 -14.83 20.83
N GLY A 402 -13.92 -15.29 19.64
CA GLY A 402 -12.67 -14.91 18.99
C GLY A 402 -12.75 -13.63 18.13
N LEU A 403 -13.94 -13.05 17.96
CA LEU A 403 -14.17 -11.91 17.09
C LEU A 403 -13.43 -10.66 17.60
N VAL A 404 -12.63 -10.05 16.74
CA VAL A 404 -11.82 -8.85 17.00
C VAL A 404 -12.49 -7.62 16.41
N LEU A 405 -13.09 -7.74 15.21
CA LEU A 405 -13.77 -6.66 14.50
C LEU A 405 -15.19 -7.09 14.10
N LEU A 406 -16.18 -6.28 14.48
CA LEU A 406 -17.56 -6.39 14.03
C LEU A 406 -17.99 -5.11 13.33
N ASN A 407 -18.22 -5.19 12.02
CA ASN A 407 -18.72 -4.07 11.22
C ASN A 407 -20.19 -4.27 10.84
N LEU A 408 -21.03 -3.39 11.38
CA LEU A 408 -22.48 -3.29 11.21
C LEU A 408 -22.87 -1.92 10.62
N GLY A 409 -21.92 -1.15 10.10
CA GLY A 409 -22.16 0.19 9.55
C GLY A 409 -23.29 0.20 8.52
N ASN A 410 -24.04 1.29 8.42
CA ASN A 410 -25.13 1.50 7.48
C ASN A 410 -26.22 0.41 7.46
N CYS A 411 -26.36 -0.41 8.51
CA CYS A 411 -27.50 -1.32 8.69
C CYS A 411 -28.75 -0.53 9.09
N ILE A 412 -29.38 0.12 8.13
CA ILE A 412 -30.43 1.13 8.37
C ILE A 412 -31.68 0.59 9.09
N ARG A 413 -31.94 -0.72 9.02
CA ARG A 413 -33.09 -1.36 9.70
C ARG A 413 -32.74 -1.93 11.09
N LEU A 414 -31.46 -1.94 11.45
CA LEU A 414 -31.02 -2.47 12.73
C LEU A 414 -31.58 -1.62 13.87
N SER A 415 -32.40 -2.25 14.72
CA SER A 415 -33.16 -1.56 15.76
C SER A 415 -32.60 -1.77 17.18
N SER A 416 -31.92 -2.90 17.40
CA SER A 416 -31.33 -3.25 18.69
C SER A 416 -30.18 -4.25 18.52
N LEU A 417 -29.32 -4.34 19.54
CA LEU A 417 -28.28 -5.36 19.67
C LEU A 417 -28.66 -6.31 20.82
N PRO A 418 -28.42 -7.63 20.71
CA PRO A 418 -28.72 -8.61 21.75
C PRO A 418 -27.77 -8.45 22.95
N THR A 419 -28.21 -8.88 24.14
CA THR A 419 -27.39 -8.84 25.36
C THR A 419 -26.13 -9.71 25.25
N GLU A 420 -26.18 -10.73 24.41
CA GLU A 420 -25.15 -11.69 24.12
C GLU A 420 -23.87 -11.07 23.54
N ILE A 421 -23.93 -9.84 22.99
CA ILE A 421 -22.77 -9.10 22.51
C ILE A 421 -21.70 -8.91 23.59
N GLY A 422 -22.12 -8.87 24.88
CA GLY A 422 -21.21 -8.80 26.03
C GLY A 422 -20.30 -10.02 26.21
N SER A 423 -20.58 -11.12 25.49
CA SER A 423 -19.78 -12.37 25.54
C SER A 423 -18.59 -12.35 24.57
N LEU A 424 -18.45 -11.32 23.73
CA LEU A 424 -17.39 -11.21 22.73
C LEU A 424 -16.05 -10.82 23.39
N SER A 425 -15.40 -11.78 24.04
CA SER A 425 -14.22 -11.56 24.88
C SER A 425 -12.95 -11.08 24.17
N SER A 426 -12.95 -11.02 22.84
CA SER A 426 -11.80 -10.58 22.02
C SER A 426 -12.09 -9.31 21.21
N LEU A 427 -13.30 -8.76 21.30
CA LEU A 427 -13.76 -7.67 20.43
C LEU A 427 -13.02 -6.38 20.77
N LYS A 428 -12.34 -5.83 19.77
CA LYS A 428 -11.59 -4.56 19.85
C LYS A 428 -12.26 -3.43 19.10
N THR A 429 -12.94 -3.73 18.00
CA THR A 429 -13.54 -2.72 17.13
C THR A 429 -15.00 -3.07 16.86
N LEU A 430 -15.90 -2.14 17.18
CA LEU A 430 -17.33 -2.23 16.89
C LEU A 430 -17.80 -1.02 16.08
N ILE A 431 -18.21 -1.25 14.84
CA ILE A 431 -18.67 -0.19 13.91
C ILE A 431 -20.16 -0.32 13.72
N LEU A 432 -20.91 0.72 14.08
CA LEU A 432 -22.37 0.83 14.02
C LEU A 432 -22.82 2.10 13.28
N ASN A 433 -21.89 2.83 12.65
CA ASN A 433 -22.19 4.11 12.04
C ASN A 433 -23.35 4.02 11.04
N GLY A 434 -24.18 5.05 10.88
CA GLY A 434 -25.30 5.06 9.94
C GLY A 434 -26.46 4.08 10.28
N CYS A 435 -26.44 3.36 11.41
CA CYS A 435 -27.59 2.57 11.88
C CYS A 435 -28.68 3.48 12.46
N LYS A 436 -29.44 4.15 11.58
CA LYS A 436 -30.37 5.23 11.93
C LYS A 436 -31.47 4.83 12.92
N ASN A 437 -31.90 3.57 12.93
CA ASN A 437 -32.95 3.04 13.82
C ASN A 437 -32.40 2.45 15.13
N LEU A 438 -31.08 2.47 15.34
CA LEU A 438 -30.48 1.99 16.57
C LEU A 438 -30.56 3.08 17.65
N HIS A 439 -31.35 2.83 18.70
CA HIS A 439 -31.64 3.83 19.74
C HIS A 439 -30.84 3.66 21.03
N LYS A 440 -30.36 2.44 21.32
CA LYS A 440 -29.66 2.09 22.56
C LYS A 440 -28.63 1.00 22.33
N LEU A 441 -27.54 1.07 23.08
CA LEU A 441 -26.60 -0.03 23.22
C LEU A 441 -26.97 -0.88 24.45
N PRO A 442 -26.76 -2.20 24.41
CA PRO A 442 -27.05 -3.07 25.55
C PRO A 442 -26.05 -2.83 26.69
N PRO A 443 -26.49 -2.83 27.97
CA PRO A 443 -25.57 -2.66 29.11
C PRO A 443 -24.49 -3.75 29.21
N SER A 444 -24.72 -4.92 28.61
CA SER A 444 -23.72 -5.97 28.54
C SER A 444 -22.48 -5.59 27.72
N LEU A 445 -22.49 -4.51 26.95
CA LEU A 445 -21.27 -4.01 26.29
C LEU A 445 -20.19 -3.60 27.31
N GLU A 446 -20.60 -3.25 28.55
CA GLU A 446 -19.69 -2.95 29.67
C GLU A 446 -18.79 -4.14 30.04
N SER A 447 -19.20 -5.39 29.75
CA SER A 447 -18.36 -6.57 30.01
C SER A 447 -17.31 -6.83 28.93
N VAL A 448 -17.35 -6.12 27.80
CA VAL A 448 -16.41 -6.27 26.68
C VAL A 448 -15.14 -5.47 26.96
N LYS A 449 -14.31 -6.01 27.84
CA LYS A 449 -13.08 -5.34 28.31
C LYS A 449 -12.10 -4.93 27.19
N PRO A 450 -11.88 -5.72 26.12
CA PRO A 450 -10.88 -5.35 25.10
C PRO A 450 -11.33 -4.28 24.10
N LEU A 451 -12.56 -3.75 24.20
CA LEU A 451 -13.09 -2.82 23.21
C LEU A 451 -12.26 -1.51 23.22
N GLU A 452 -11.55 -1.26 22.12
CA GLU A 452 -10.68 -0.10 21.92
C GLU A 452 -11.32 0.94 21.01
N GLU A 453 -12.21 0.54 20.08
CA GLU A 453 -12.83 1.41 19.10
C GLU A 453 -14.35 1.16 18.99
N LEU A 454 -15.12 2.24 19.10
CA LEU A 454 -16.56 2.24 18.96
C LEU A 454 -16.99 3.38 18.03
N ASP A 455 -17.56 3.03 16.88
CA ASP A 455 -18.18 4.00 15.98
C ASP A 455 -19.70 3.88 16.03
N ILE A 456 -20.37 4.92 16.54
CA ILE A 456 -21.83 5.01 16.64
C ILE A 456 -22.37 6.24 15.89
N GLY A 457 -21.57 6.82 14.99
CA GLY A 457 -21.94 8.04 14.27
C GLY A 457 -23.19 7.86 13.41
N GLY A 458 -24.06 8.86 13.30
CA GLY A 458 -25.26 8.80 12.47
C GLY A 458 -26.32 7.79 12.93
N THR A 459 -26.22 7.29 14.17
CA THR A 459 -27.27 6.48 14.82
C THR A 459 -28.27 7.36 15.57
N SER A 460 -29.24 6.74 16.25
CA SER A 460 -30.18 7.44 17.15
C SER A 460 -29.87 7.19 18.63
N ILE A 461 -28.63 6.78 18.94
CA ILE A 461 -28.16 6.52 20.30
C ILE A 461 -28.09 7.83 21.09
N SER A 462 -28.58 7.79 22.33
CA SER A 462 -28.59 8.93 23.25
C SER A 462 -27.82 8.69 24.55
N THR A 463 -27.46 7.43 24.84
CA THR A 463 -26.74 7.03 26.04
C THR A 463 -25.62 6.06 25.70
N ILE A 464 -24.42 6.32 26.22
CA ILE A 464 -23.23 5.47 26.01
C ILE A 464 -23.00 4.59 27.25
N PRO A 465 -22.77 3.27 27.08
CA PRO A 465 -22.46 2.36 28.19
C PRO A 465 -21.02 2.56 28.71
N LEU A 466 -20.75 2.11 29.94
CA LEU A 466 -19.43 2.24 30.58
C LEU A 466 -18.40 1.23 29.99
N VAL A 467 -17.55 1.68 29.07
CA VAL A 467 -16.50 0.86 28.44
C VAL A 467 -15.10 1.37 28.82
N GLU A 468 -14.41 0.67 29.72
CA GLU A 468 -13.18 1.17 30.39
C GLU A 468 -11.96 1.42 29.46
N ASN A 469 -11.79 0.64 28.39
CA ASN A 469 -10.55 0.64 27.58
C ASN A 469 -10.68 1.35 26.23
N LEU A 470 -11.74 2.16 26.06
CA LEU A 470 -12.01 2.80 24.78
C LEU A 470 -10.96 3.86 24.45
N ARG A 471 -10.35 3.75 23.26
CA ARG A 471 -9.33 4.66 22.72
C ARG A 471 -9.90 5.58 21.66
N ILE A 472 -10.82 5.08 20.85
CA ILE A 472 -11.46 5.80 19.75
C ILE A 472 -12.97 5.73 19.93
N LEU A 473 -13.60 6.90 19.95
CA LEU A 473 -15.06 7.03 19.98
C LEU A 473 -15.52 7.97 18.87
N ASN A 474 -16.26 7.43 17.91
CA ASN A 474 -16.91 8.24 16.87
C ASN A 474 -18.41 8.38 17.16
N CYS A 475 -18.84 9.63 17.32
CA CYS A 475 -20.20 10.06 17.63
C CYS A 475 -20.73 11.07 16.60
N GLU A 476 -20.13 11.17 15.41
CA GLU A 476 -20.54 12.09 14.34
C GLU A 476 -22.07 12.05 14.13
N ARG A 477 -22.73 13.18 13.86
CA ARG A 477 -24.18 13.25 13.55
C ARG A 477 -25.12 12.79 14.66
N LEU A 478 -24.64 12.52 15.87
CA LEU A 478 -25.49 12.25 17.03
C LEU A 478 -26.09 13.54 17.59
N LYS A 479 -27.18 13.43 18.36
CA LYS A 479 -27.79 14.60 19.01
C LYS A 479 -26.90 15.13 20.13
N SER A 480 -26.94 16.44 20.40
CA SER A 480 -26.14 17.12 21.43
C SER A 480 -26.19 16.47 22.82
N ILE A 481 -27.30 15.82 23.18
CA ILE A 481 -27.45 15.07 24.45
C ILE A 481 -26.38 13.99 24.65
N ILE A 482 -25.75 13.49 23.59
CA ILE A 482 -24.66 12.51 23.68
C ILE A 482 -23.49 13.05 24.50
N TRP A 483 -23.22 14.36 24.41
CA TRP A 483 -22.18 14.99 25.19
C TRP A 483 -22.49 14.92 26.68
N HIS A 484 -23.73 15.19 27.09
CA HIS A 484 -24.14 15.07 28.48
C HIS A 484 -24.09 13.63 28.97
N SER A 485 -24.43 12.65 28.11
CA SER A 485 -24.25 11.24 28.44
C SER A 485 -22.78 10.91 28.68
N LEU A 486 -21.88 11.40 27.82
CA LEU A 486 -20.44 11.22 28.02
C LEU A 486 -19.99 11.86 29.33
N ALA A 487 -20.27 13.14 29.54
CA ALA A 487 -19.84 13.87 30.74
C ALA A 487 -20.38 13.28 32.06
N SER A 488 -21.43 12.47 32.02
CA SER A 488 -21.96 11.76 33.19
C SER A 488 -21.18 10.48 33.56
N LEU A 489 -20.27 10.01 32.69
CA LEU A 489 -19.49 8.80 32.93
C LEU A 489 -18.39 9.03 33.97
N PRO A 490 -18.01 7.99 34.75
CA PRO A 490 -16.89 8.04 35.67
C PRO A 490 -15.57 8.42 34.99
N THR A 491 -14.69 9.07 35.74
CA THR A 491 -13.40 9.57 35.26
C THR A 491 -12.47 8.49 34.71
N GLU A 492 -12.63 7.24 35.16
CA GLU A 492 -11.84 6.08 34.71
C GLU A 492 -12.00 5.80 33.20
N TYR A 493 -13.16 6.11 32.61
CA TYR A 493 -13.48 5.91 31.20
C TYR A 493 -12.58 6.73 30.27
N PHE A 494 -12.29 7.98 30.66
CA PHE A 494 -11.55 8.93 29.82
C PHE A 494 -10.03 8.77 29.90
N SER A 495 -9.53 7.93 30.80
CA SER A 495 -8.09 7.70 30.98
C SER A 495 -7.44 7.06 29.76
N SER A 496 -8.21 6.32 28.96
CA SER A 496 -7.74 5.61 27.76
C SER A 496 -8.10 6.31 26.45
N LEU A 497 -9.09 7.22 26.47
CA LEU A 497 -9.65 7.83 25.27
C LEU A 497 -8.67 8.82 24.63
N LYS A 498 -8.30 8.58 23.38
CA LYS A 498 -7.33 9.35 22.60
C LYS A 498 -7.96 10.12 21.45
N ASP A 499 -8.99 9.56 20.83
CA ASP A 499 -9.68 10.15 19.68
C ASP A 499 -11.19 10.21 19.96
N LEU A 500 -11.75 11.41 19.85
CA LEU A 500 -13.16 11.69 20.05
C LEU A 500 -13.70 12.53 18.90
N ASN A 501 -14.62 11.95 18.12
CA ASN A 501 -15.32 12.66 17.06
C ASN A 501 -16.75 12.99 17.48
N LEU A 502 -17.05 14.28 17.59
CA LEU A 502 -18.37 14.85 17.90
C LEU A 502 -18.77 15.88 16.85
N SER A 503 -18.35 15.65 15.61
CA SER A 503 -18.71 16.49 14.46
C SER A 503 -20.19 16.35 14.10
N ASP A 504 -20.78 17.42 13.57
CA ASP A 504 -22.18 17.46 13.10
C ASP A 504 -23.19 17.06 14.19
N CYS A 505 -22.86 17.27 15.47
CA CYS A 505 -23.70 16.89 16.60
C CYS A 505 -24.75 17.95 16.99
N ASN A 506 -24.86 19.03 16.21
CA ASN A 506 -25.66 20.22 16.51
C ASN A 506 -25.31 20.88 17.85
N LEU A 507 -24.05 20.77 18.29
CA LEU A 507 -23.61 21.33 19.58
C LEU A 507 -23.61 22.88 19.54
N VAL A 508 -24.04 23.49 20.64
CA VAL A 508 -24.01 24.94 20.89
C VAL A 508 -23.13 25.29 22.09
N ASP A 509 -22.91 26.59 22.33
CA ASP A 509 -21.98 27.10 23.37
C ASP A 509 -22.21 26.49 24.76
N GLU A 510 -23.47 26.24 25.13
CA GLU A 510 -23.87 25.71 26.44
C GLU A 510 -23.70 24.18 26.57
N ASP A 511 -23.50 23.46 25.44
CA ASP A 511 -23.41 22.00 25.45
C ASP A 511 -22.03 21.50 25.89
N ILE A 512 -20.96 22.31 25.73
CA ILE A 512 -19.61 21.95 26.17
C ILE A 512 -19.45 22.26 27.68
N PRO A 513 -19.30 21.25 28.56
CA PRO A 513 -19.18 21.42 30.00
C PRO A 513 -17.93 22.18 30.43
N SER A 514 -17.96 22.67 31.67
CA SER A 514 -16.80 23.30 32.32
C SER A 514 -15.66 22.34 32.64
N ASP A 515 -15.94 21.04 32.72
CA ASP A 515 -15.07 20.04 33.36
C ASP A 515 -14.41 19.13 32.30
N LEU A 516 -13.71 19.72 31.33
CA LEU A 516 -12.99 18.95 30.30
C LEU A 516 -11.68 18.33 30.81
N GLU A 517 -11.25 18.67 32.02
CA GLU A 517 -10.12 18.04 32.73
C GLU A 517 -10.22 16.51 32.77
N LEU A 518 -11.43 15.97 32.70
CA LEU A 518 -11.68 14.54 32.68
C LEU A 518 -11.08 13.84 31.45
N PHE A 519 -10.97 14.54 30.31
CA PHE A 519 -10.44 14.00 29.05
C PHE A 519 -8.93 14.22 28.92
N SER A 520 -8.17 14.03 30.01
CA SER A 520 -6.75 14.36 30.06
C SER A 520 -5.89 13.58 29.06
N SER A 521 -6.33 12.40 28.63
CA SER A 521 -5.59 11.54 27.68
C SER A 521 -5.89 11.84 26.20
N LEU A 522 -6.85 12.73 25.93
CA LEU A 522 -7.34 12.99 24.58
C LEU A 522 -6.27 13.69 23.73
N GLU A 523 -5.97 13.11 22.57
CA GLU A 523 -4.97 13.61 21.62
C GLU A 523 -5.63 14.25 20.39
N ILE A 524 -6.80 13.75 19.99
CA ILE A 524 -7.56 14.21 18.81
C ILE A 524 -9.00 14.49 19.25
N LEU A 525 -9.51 15.67 18.88
CA LEU A 525 -10.88 16.06 19.10
C LEU A 525 -11.46 16.65 17.81
N ASP A 526 -12.54 16.07 17.31
CA ASP A 526 -13.31 16.61 16.19
C ASP A 526 -14.62 17.25 16.66
N LEU A 527 -14.76 18.55 16.40
CA LEU A 527 -15.95 19.35 16.68
C LEU A 527 -16.48 20.03 15.41
N GLY A 528 -16.10 19.54 14.23
CA GLY A 528 -16.50 20.10 12.94
C GLY A 528 -18.03 20.13 12.75
N SER A 529 -18.51 20.98 11.85
CA SER A 529 -19.91 21.10 11.44
C SER A 529 -20.91 21.37 12.59
N ASN A 530 -20.44 21.90 13.72
CA ASN A 530 -21.31 22.26 14.86
C ASN A 530 -21.76 23.73 14.80
N HIS A 531 -22.57 24.15 15.78
CA HIS A 531 -23.30 25.42 15.78
C HIS A 531 -22.85 26.42 16.86
N PHE A 532 -21.64 26.24 17.39
CA PHE A 532 -21.03 27.18 18.33
C PHE A 532 -20.92 28.60 17.77
N GLU A 533 -21.28 29.60 18.56
CA GLU A 533 -20.85 30.98 18.36
C GLU A 533 -19.52 31.25 19.06
N ARG A 534 -19.30 30.64 20.22
CA ARG A 534 -18.07 30.73 21.01
C ARG A 534 -17.71 29.35 21.55
N LEU A 535 -16.47 28.95 21.31
CA LEU A 535 -15.97 27.69 21.85
C LEU A 535 -15.60 27.85 23.34
N SER A 536 -15.93 26.84 24.17
CA SER A 536 -15.78 26.93 25.63
C SER A 536 -14.32 27.06 26.09
N LYS A 537 -14.06 27.93 27.06
CA LYS A 537 -12.71 28.15 27.63
C LYS A 537 -12.10 26.89 28.25
N SER A 538 -12.93 25.93 28.64
CA SER A 538 -12.53 24.65 29.22
C SER A 538 -11.62 23.84 28.29
N ILE A 539 -11.57 24.11 26.98
CA ILE A 539 -10.66 23.41 26.07
C ILE A 539 -9.19 23.59 26.44
N GLU A 540 -8.82 24.67 27.12
CA GLU A 540 -7.46 24.87 27.66
C GLU A 540 -7.06 23.76 28.65
N GLN A 541 -8.03 23.07 29.27
CA GLN A 541 -7.81 21.97 30.22
C GLN A 541 -7.37 20.65 29.53
N LEU A 542 -7.51 20.53 28.21
CA LEU A 542 -7.13 19.34 27.44
C LEU A 542 -5.61 19.32 27.18
N ILE A 543 -4.82 19.09 28.22
CA ILE A 543 -3.36 19.27 28.23
C ILE A 543 -2.57 18.40 27.23
N ASN A 544 -3.15 17.30 26.73
CA ASN A 544 -2.52 16.39 25.77
C ASN A 544 -3.10 16.52 24.35
N LEU A 545 -4.04 17.44 24.13
CA LEU A 545 -4.70 17.60 22.84
C LEU A 545 -3.70 18.09 21.79
N LYS A 546 -3.49 17.31 20.74
CA LYS A 546 -2.57 17.61 19.63
C LYS A 546 -3.32 18.14 18.42
N VAL A 547 -4.53 17.64 18.18
CA VAL A 547 -5.31 17.91 16.96
C VAL A 547 -6.73 18.32 17.34
N LEU A 548 -7.18 19.47 16.87
CA LEU A 548 -8.54 19.98 17.05
C LEU A 548 -9.17 20.28 15.70
N TYR A 549 -10.24 19.60 15.32
CA TYR A 549 -10.98 19.91 14.08
C TYR A 549 -12.17 20.82 14.36
N LEU A 550 -12.25 21.94 13.64
CA LEU A 550 -13.35 22.91 13.67
C LEU A 550 -13.77 23.27 12.23
N ASN A 551 -13.68 22.31 11.32
CA ASN A 551 -14.11 22.47 9.93
C ASN A 551 -15.61 22.80 9.90
N ASP A 552 -16.06 23.64 8.97
CA ASP A 552 -17.49 23.96 8.75
C ASP A 552 -18.31 24.46 9.97
N CYS A 553 -17.65 24.94 11.02
CA CYS A 553 -18.29 25.66 12.13
C CYS A 553 -18.68 27.10 11.73
N HIS A 554 -19.66 27.26 10.84
CA HIS A 554 -19.95 28.55 10.20
C HIS A 554 -20.40 29.68 11.14
N LYS A 555 -20.91 29.35 12.33
CA LYS A 555 -21.36 30.33 13.34
C LYS A 555 -20.25 30.79 14.29
N LEU A 556 -19.10 30.10 14.28
CA LEU A 556 -18.03 30.34 15.24
C LEU A 556 -17.41 31.72 15.01
N LYS A 557 -17.47 32.57 16.03
CA LYS A 557 -16.94 33.96 16.02
C LYS A 557 -15.67 34.12 16.84
N GLN A 558 -15.44 33.23 17.80
CA GLN A 558 -14.30 33.33 18.72
C GLN A 558 -13.86 31.95 19.20
N VAL A 559 -12.55 31.72 19.20
CA VAL A 559 -11.89 30.55 19.79
C VAL A 559 -11.19 30.99 21.09
N PRO A 560 -11.30 30.24 22.19
CA PRO A 560 -10.64 30.54 23.46
C PRO A 560 -9.13 30.27 23.35
N LYS A 561 -8.41 30.46 24.45
CA LYS A 561 -7.04 29.99 24.56
C LYS A 561 -7.00 28.47 24.45
N LEU A 562 -6.06 28.00 23.65
CA LEU A 562 -5.87 26.59 23.37
C LEU A 562 -4.72 26.02 24.23
N PRO A 563 -4.74 24.71 24.55
CA PRO A 563 -3.65 24.07 25.28
C PRO A 563 -2.35 24.10 24.48
N GLN A 564 -1.21 24.17 25.18
CA GLN A 564 0.11 24.29 24.55
C GLN A 564 0.52 23.07 23.71
N SER A 565 -0.13 21.92 23.93
CA SER A 565 0.10 20.68 23.20
C SER A 565 -0.41 20.69 21.76
N ILE A 566 -1.29 21.64 21.39
CA ILE A 566 -1.91 21.67 20.07
C ILE A 566 -0.84 21.86 18.98
N ARG A 567 -0.86 20.94 18.03
CA ARG A 567 -0.04 20.95 16.80
C ARG A 567 -0.85 21.33 15.58
N TYR A 568 -2.16 21.05 15.60
CA TYR A 568 -3.03 21.27 14.47
C TYR A 568 -4.43 21.74 14.89
N VAL A 569 -4.95 22.76 14.20
CA VAL A 569 -6.35 23.19 14.26
C VAL A 569 -6.94 23.22 12.85
N GLY A 570 -8.07 22.53 12.61
CA GLY A 570 -8.78 22.51 11.33
C GLY A 570 -9.86 23.58 11.22
N GLY A 571 -10.07 24.13 10.01
CA GLY A 571 -11.13 25.08 9.67
C GLY A 571 -10.60 26.46 9.23
N GLU A 572 -10.78 26.83 7.95
CA GLU A 572 -10.24 28.07 7.36
C GLU A 572 -10.69 29.35 8.10
N LYS A 573 -11.96 29.42 8.51
CA LYS A 573 -12.49 30.57 9.27
C LYS A 573 -11.99 30.61 10.71
N SER A 574 -11.88 29.45 11.38
CA SER A 574 -11.39 29.32 12.76
C SER A 574 -9.92 29.72 12.90
N LEU A 575 -9.10 29.38 11.90
CA LEU A 575 -7.68 29.76 11.80
C LEU A 575 -7.51 31.29 11.68
N SER A 576 -8.39 31.99 10.96
CA SER A 576 -8.36 33.45 10.82
C SER A 576 -8.72 34.23 12.11
N MET A 577 -9.38 33.56 13.07
CA MET A 577 -9.78 34.15 14.36
C MET A 577 -8.75 33.91 15.48
N LEU A 578 -7.93 32.88 15.34
CA LEU A 578 -6.80 32.62 16.24
C LEU A 578 -5.65 33.62 16.01
N THR A 579 -5.42 34.05 14.76
CA THR A 579 -4.42 35.10 14.42
C THR A 579 -4.78 36.49 14.95
N THR A 580 -6.05 36.75 15.26
CA THR A 580 -6.53 38.10 15.67
C THR A 580 -6.73 38.25 17.18
N SER A 581 -6.77 37.16 17.95
CA SER A 581 -7.09 37.19 19.38
C SER A 581 -5.92 36.93 20.32
N GLN A 582 -4.82 36.32 19.86
CA GLN A 582 -3.66 36.03 20.70
C GLN A 582 -2.36 36.52 20.06
N GLY A 583 -1.69 37.46 20.72
CA GLY A 583 -0.33 37.89 20.39
C GLY A 583 0.72 36.84 20.77
N THR A 584 0.48 35.58 20.46
CA THR A 584 1.39 34.45 20.71
C THR A 584 1.70 33.74 19.40
N ASP A 585 2.99 33.41 19.21
CA ASP A 585 3.61 32.66 18.10
C ASP A 585 3.09 31.22 17.93
N HIS A 586 1.78 30.99 18.04
CA HIS A 586 1.18 29.82 17.44
C HIS A 586 1.11 30.10 15.94
N LYS A 587 2.21 29.81 15.21
CA LYS A 587 2.23 29.76 13.75
C LYS A 587 1.20 28.70 13.32
N LEU A 588 -0.02 29.18 13.16
CA LEU A 588 -1.12 28.49 12.54
C LEU A 588 -0.64 28.08 11.16
N VAL A 589 -0.51 26.77 10.95
CA VAL A 589 -0.22 26.16 9.65
C VAL A 589 -1.45 26.41 8.77
N LEU A 590 -1.53 27.64 8.25
CA LEU A 590 -2.49 28.09 7.26
C LEU A 590 -2.00 27.66 5.90
N SER A 591 -2.87 26.94 5.19
CA SER A 591 -2.64 26.26 3.92
C SER A 591 -1.60 25.16 4.07
N HIS A 592 -1.96 23.88 4.12
CA HIS A 592 -1.95 23.04 2.91
C HIS A 592 -2.62 21.67 3.20
N LYS A 593 -3.71 21.61 3.99
CA LYS A 593 -4.40 20.32 4.23
C LYS A 593 -5.12 19.73 3.01
N THR A 594 -5.18 20.44 1.89
CA THR A 594 -5.62 19.88 0.60
C THR A 594 -4.48 19.16 -0.13
N SER A 595 -3.21 19.38 0.22
CA SER A 595 -2.06 18.77 -0.47
C SER A 595 -1.44 17.58 0.27
N LEU A 596 -1.88 17.27 1.49
CA LEU A 596 -1.24 16.27 2.35
C LEU A 596 -1.94 14.91 2.40
N VAL A 597 -3.17 14.81 1.92
CA VAL A 597 -3.97 13.57 2.02
C VAL A 597 -3.20 12.40 1.40
N GLY A 598 -2.80 11.44 2.24
CA GLY A 598 -2.10 10.23 1.82
C GLY A 598 -0.57 10.35 1.72
N MET A 599 0.00 11.49 2.08
CA MET A 599 1.45 11.74 2.05
C MET A 599 2.08 11.71 3.46
N GLU A 600 1.30 11.41 4.51
CA GLU A 600 1.72 11.44 5.91
C GLU A 600 2.85 10.43 6.20
N ASN A 601 2.73 9.20 5.70
CA ASN A 601 3.75 8.17 5.85
C ASN A 601 5.06 8.55 5.13
N GLN A 602 4.96 9.23 3.99
CA GLN A 602 6.12 9.67 3.22
C GLN A 602 6.84 10.83 3.93
N MET A 603 6.08 11.73 4.54
CA MET A 603 6.61 12.81 5.38
C MET A 603 7.34 12.26 6.61
N GLU A 604 6.77 11.27 7.30
CA GLU A 604 7.41 10.65 8.47
C GLU A 604 8.77 10.03 8.10
N LYS A 605 8.85 9.35 6.96
CA LYS A 605 10.11 8.82 6.42
C LYS A 605 11.14 9.94 6.22
N VAL A 606 10.77 11.07 5.60
CA VAL A 606 11.69 12.21 5.40
C VAL A 606 12.11 12.85 6.73
N CYS A 607 11.19 13.02 7.68
CA CYS A 607 11.50 13.53 9.02
C CYS A 607 12.48 12.62 9.77
N ASN A 608 12.35 11.30 9.63
CA ASN A 608 13.28 10.32 10.20
C ASN A 608 14.68 10.42 9.60
N LEU A 609 14.79 10.62 8.28
CA LEU A 609 16.09 10.84 7.61
C LEU A 609 16.76 12.15 8.05
N LEU A 610 15.96 13.16 8.37
CA LEU A 610 16.45 14.43 8.91
C LEU A 610 16.96 14.30 10.35
N ASP A 611 16.71 13.21 11.06
CA ASP A 611 17.26 12.88 12.39
C ASP A 611 17.41 14.10 13.32
N LEU A 612 16.29 14.73 13.64
CA LEU A 612 16.26 16.02 14.35
C LEU A 612 16.68 15.92 15.83
N GLU A 613 16.66 14.72 16.40
CA GLU A 613 16.89 14.49 17.83
C GLU A 613 18.23 13.83 18.17
N ARG A 614 18.85 13.07 17.26
CA ARG A 614 20.03 12.24 17.59
C ARG A 614 21.33 12.77 17.00
N SER A 615 21.33 13.27 15.76
CA SER A 615 22.55 13.73 15.09
C SER A 615 22.86 15.21 15.30
N LYS A 616 24.10 15.48 15.75
CA LYS A 616 24.64 16.83 15.86
C LYS A 616 25.30 17.33 14.57
N ASP A 617 25.45 16.50 13.54
CA ASP A 617 26.12 16.91 12.29
C ASP A 617 25.18 17.64 11.33
N ALA A 618 25.73 18.27 10.29
CA ALA A 618 24.93 18.82 9.20
C ALA A 618 24.51 17.68 8.25
N LEU A 619 23.21 17.53 8.00
CA LEU A 619 22.66 16.43 7.20
C LEU A 619 21.96 16.92 5.94
N PHE A 620 22.14 16.16 4.86
CA PHE A 620 21.55 16.43 3.55
C PHE A 620 20.59 15.30 3.21
N VAL A 621 19.38 15.66 2.75
CA VAL A 621 18.36 14.70 2.30
C VAL A 621 17.98 15.04 0.86
N GLY A 622 18.18 14.09 -0.06
CA GLY A 622 17.80 14.19 -1.46
C GLY A 622 16.49 13.46 -1.74
N ILE A 623 15.43 14.20 -2.09
CA ILE A 623 14.10 13.68 -2.44
C ILE A 623 13.96 13.63 -3.96
N PHE A 624 13.75 12.44 -4.55
CA PHE A 624 13.65 12.28 -6.00
C PHE A 624 12.45 11.44 -6.47
N GLY A 625 12.06 11.60 -7.73
CA GLY A 625 10.86 10.97 -8.30
C GLY A 625 10.27 11.74 -9.49
N SER A 626 9.31 11.12 -10.20
CA SER A 626 8.69 11.67 -11.42
C SER A 626 7.97 13.02 -11.20
N SER A 627 7.68 13.75 -12.27
CA SER A 627 6.96 15.02 -12.19
C SER A 627 5.56 14.82 -11.58
N GLY A 628 5.08 15.76 -10.75
CA GLY A 628 3.75 15.68 -10.16
C GLY A 628 3.56 14.69 -9.01
N ILE A 629 4.59 13.94 -8.62
CA ILE A 629 4.52 12.93 -7.55
C ILE A 629 4.50 13.49 -6.12
N GLY A 630 4.64 14.81 -5.96
CA GLY A 630 4.51 15.48 -4.66
C GLY A 630 5.83 15.77 -3.90
N LYS A 631 6.99 15.72 -4.57
CA LYS A 631 8.29 16.09 -3.98
C LYS A 631 8.30 17.48 -3.34
N THR A 632 7.90 18.50 -4.10
CA THR A 632 7.81 19.89 -3.65
C THR A 632 6.90 20.01 -2.43
N THR A 633 5.75 19.33 -2.48
CA THR A 633 4.78 19.31 -1.38
C THR A 633 5.37 18.73 -0.09
N ILE A 634 6.06 17.60 -0.18
CA ILE A 634 6.71 16.99 0.99
C ILE A 634 7.76 17.95 1.56
N ALA A 635 8.63 18.49 0.70
CA ALA A 635 9.70 19.38 1.13
C ALA A 635 9.17 20.66 1.79
N GLU A 636 8.10 21.25 1.25
CA GLU A 636 7.45 22.45 1.76
C GLU A 636 6.77 22.20 3.11
N VAL A 637 6.05 21.10 3.25
CA VAL A 637 5.40 20.75 4.52
C VAL A 637 6.44 20.44 5.59
N VAL A 638 7.45 19.64 5.26
CA VAL A 638 8.55 19.35 6.20
C VAL A 638 9.24 20.63 6.61
N TYR A 639 9.59 21.52 5.66
CA TYR A 639 10.21 22.81 5.95
C TYR A 639 9.39 23.62 6.94
N ASN A 640 8.11 23.84 6.64
CA ASN A 640 7.23 24.63 7.50
C ASN A 640 7.01 23.99 8.88
N THR A 641 7.11 22.66 8.97
CA THR A 641 6.96 21.92 10.23
C THR A 641 8.16 22.07 11.16
N ILE A 642 9.38 22.16 10.61
CA ILE A 642 10.60 22.06 11.40
C ILE A 642 11.47 23.32 11.40
N VAL A 643 11.18 24.32 10.55
CA VAL A 643 12.00 25.53 10.41
C VAL A 643 12.20 26.29 11.73
N ASP A 644 11.23 26.25 12.63
CA ASP A 644 11.30 26.92 13.93
C ASP A 644 12.34 26.28 14.88
N GLN A 645 12.87 25.09 14.55
CA GLN A 645 13.97 24.45 15.28
C GLN A 645 15.36 24.95 14.84
N PHE A 646 15.43 25.88 13.89
CA PHE A 646 16.64 26.41 13.28
C PHE A 646 16.72 27.94 13.47
N GLN A 647 17.93 28.49 13.44
CA GLN A 647 18.15 29.93 13.63
C GLN A 647 17.70 30.76 12.42
N SER A 648 17.81 30.18 11.22
CA SER A 648 17.35 30.75 9.97
C SER A 648 16.91 29.63 9.02
N GLY A 649 15.89 29.89 8.22
CA GLY A 649 15.41 28.98 7.18
C GLY A 649 15.42 29.64 5.80
N CYS A 650 15.62 28.86 4.75
CA CYS A 650 15.44 29.33 3.38
C CYS A 650 14.83 28.24 2.49
N PHE A 651 13.77 28.58 1.78
CA PHE A 651 13.17 27.75 0.73
C PHE A 651 13.40 28.42 -0.63
N LEU A 652 14.02 27.72 -1.57
CA LEU A 652 14.31 28.23 -2.91
C LEU A 652 13.70 27.33 -3.98
N TYR A 653 13.00 27.94 -4.93
CA TYR A 653 12.51 27.28 -6.13
C TYR A 653 13.50 27.46 -7.28
N LEU A 654 13.90 26.36 -7.90
CA LEU A 654 14.86 26.31 -8.99
C LEU A 654 14.14 26.07 -10.31
N SER A 655 14.66 26.66 -11.39
CA SER A 655 14.10 26.52 -12.74
C SER A 655 15.20 26.25 -13.76
N SER A 656 14.92 25.38 -14.72
CA SER A 656 15.85 24.92 -15.76
C SER A 656 16.32 25.99 -16.77
N LYS A 657 15.87 27.25 -16.64
CA LYS A 657 16.12 28.34 -17.60
C LYS A 657 16.98 29.48 -17.05
N GLN A 658 17.62 29.29 -15.90
CA GLN A 658 18.44 30.35 -15.30
C GLN A 658 19.87 30.32 -15.83
N ASN A 659 20.24 31.36 -16.58
CA ASN A 659 21.61 31.53 -17.10
C ASN A 659 22.63 31.93 -16.01
N SER A 660 22.17 32.31 -14.81
CA SER A 660 23.05 32.60 -13.67
C SER A 660 22.36 32.38 -12.33
N LEU A 661 23.13 31.90 -11.35
CA LEU A 661 22.69 31.61 -9.97
C LEU A 661 22.83 32.80 -9.02
N VAL A 662 23.46 33.90 -9.43
CA VAL A 662 23.64 35.11 -8.61
C VAL A 662 22.32 35.64 -8.00
N PRO A 663 21.18 35.70 -8.73
CA PRO A 663 19.91 36.13 -8.14
C PRO A 663 19.41 35.23 -7.02
N LEU A 664 19.62 33.91 -7.15
CA LEU A 664 19.22 32.94 -6.12
C LEU A 664 20.14 33.01 -4.90
N GLN A 665 21.44 33.22 -5.10
CA GLN A 665 22.37 33.46 -3.99
C GLN A 665 22.02 34.74 -3.23
N HIS A 666 21.59 35.79 -3.93
CA HIS A 666 21.07 37.01 -3.31
C HIS A 666 19.80 36.73 -2.49
N GLN A 667 18.85 35.98 -3.04
CA GLN A 667 17.61 35.59 -2.35
C GLN A 667 17.90 34.72 -1.12
N MET A 668 18.84 33.80 -1.22
CA MET A 668 19.25 32.94 -0.10
C MET A 668 19.85 33.77 1.05
N LEU A 669 20.79 34.67 0.74
CA LEU A 669 21.43 35.52 1.74
C LEU A 669 20.45 36.53 2.35
N SER A 670 19.51 37.08 1.58
CA SER A 670 18.50 38.00 2.12
C SER A 670 17.56 37.30 3.11
N HIS A 671 17.11 36.08 2.81
CA HIS A 671 16.29 35.28 3.72
C HIS A 671 17.05 34.88 5.00
N LEU A 672 18.33 34.52 4.89
CA LEU A 672 19.10 34.00 6.02
C LEU A 672 19.72 35.09 6.91
N LEU A 673 20.01 36.28 6.36
CA LEU A 673 20.73 37.36 7.05
C LEU A 673 19.90 38.63 7.27
N SER A 674 18.73 38.76 6.63
CA SER A 674 17.84 39.93 6.71
C SER A 674 18.55 41.27 6.38
N LYS A 675 19.57 41.23 5.49
CA LYS A 675 20.33 42.39 5.02
C LYS A 675 20.69 42.23 3.55
N GLU A 676 20.77 43.36 2.82
CA GLU A 676 21.26 43.35 1.44
C GLU A 676 22.77 43.14 1.39
N THR A 677 23.20 42.06 0.72
CA THR A 677 24.60 41.75 0.42
C THR A 677 24.85 41.89 -1.08
N LYS A 678 25.95 42.54 -1.49
CA LYS A 678 26.34 42.66 -2.91
C LYS A 678 27.08 41.40 -3.37
N ILE A 679 26.60 40.76 -4.44
CA ILE A 679 27.26 39.62 -5.10
C ILE A 679 27.77 40.10 -6.47
N TRP A 680 28.99 39.73 -6.82
CA TRP A 680 29.64 40.18 -8.07
C TRP A 680 29.60 39.10 -9.14
N ASP A 681 29.76 37.85 -8.72
CA ASP A 681 29.69 36.63 -9.54
C ASP A 681 29.30 35.43 -8.65
N GLU A 682 29.07 34.27 -9.28
CA GLU A 682 28.59 33.06 -8.61
C GLU A 682 29.57 32.49 -7.58
N ASP A 683 30.87 32.62 -7.82
CA ASP A 683 31.91 32.13 -6.91
C ASP A 683 31.99 32.99 -5.66
N HIS A 684 31.92 34.31 -5.83
CA HIS A 684 31.84 35.26 -4.73
C HIS A 684 30.58 35.02 -3.88
N GLY A 685 29.42 34.77 -4.52
CA GLY A 685 28.19 34.45 -3.82
C GLY A 685 28.28 33.14 -3.01
N ALA A 686 28.84 32.10 -3.60
CA ALA A 686 29.07 30.81 -2.93
C ALA A 686 29.99 30.94 -1.71
N GLN A 687 31.07 31.71 -1.82
CA GLN A 687 31.98 32.00 -0.70
C GLN A 687 31.29 32.75 0.44
N LEU A 688 30.44 33.73 0.12
CA LEU A 688 29.66 34.46 1.13
C LEU A 688 28.67 33.54 1.85
N ILE A 689 27.95 32.70 1.13
CA ILE A 689 27.04 31.70 1.72
C ILE A 689 27.81 30.80 2.68
N LYS A 690 28.90 30.18 2.22
CA LYS A 690 29.75 29.33 3.07
C LYS A 690 30.23 30.05 4.33
N HIS A 691 30.73 31.28 4.20
CA HIS A 691 31.23 32.06 5.33
C HIS A 691 30.14 32.26 6.40
N HIS A 692 28.93 32.62 5.97
CA HIS A 692 27.82 32.91 6.89
C HIS A 692 27.15 31.67 7.48
N MET A 693 27.09 30.56 6.74
CA MET A 693 26.45 29.31 7.20
C MET A 693 27.32 28.49 8.17
N SER A 694 28.64 28.68 8.13
CA SER A 694 29.59 27.93 8.96
C SER A 694 29.36 28.08 10.49
N ASN A 695 28.66 29.13 10.92
CA ASN A 695 28.42 29.44 12.33
C ASN A 695 26.95 29.49 12.73
N ARG A 696 26.02 29.06 11.86
CA ARG A 696 24.57 29.12 12.10
C ARG A 696 23.89 27.81 11.82
N LYS A 697 23.01 27.38 12.73
CA LYS A 697 22.14 26.22 12.54
C LYS A 697 21.02 26.61 11.59
N VAL A 698 21.07 26.15 10.35
CA VAL A 698 20.11 26.55 9.30
C VAL A 698 19.34 25.38 8.70
N LEU A 699 18.14 25.66 8.20
CA LEU A 699 17.35 24.74 7.39
C LEU A 699 17.21 25.30 5.98
N ILE A 700 17.68 24.57 4.97
CA ILE A 700 17.62 25.01 3.58
C ILE A 700 16.88 23.98 2.74
N VAL A 701 15.97 24.45 1.88
CA VAL A 701 15.34 23.62 0.84
C VAL A 701 15.68 24.18 -0.54
N LEU A 702 16.24 23.31 -1.38
CA LEU A 702 16.40 23.54 -2.81
C LEU A 702 15.35 22.69 -3.55
N ASP A 703 14.30 23.33 -4.04
CA ASP A 703 13.22 22.66 -4.76
C ASP A 703 13.42 22.72 -6.28
N GLY A 704 13.46 21.57 -6.94
CA GLY A 704 13.51 21.47 -8.40
C GLY A 704 14.91 21.48 -8.99
N VAL A 705 15.90 20.92 -8.30
CA VAL A 705 17.27 20.79 -8.83
C VAL A 705 17.29 19.87 -10.05
N ASP A 706 17.93 20.34 -11.11
CA ASP A 706 18.17 19.60 -12.35
C ASP A 706 19.64 19.54 -12.77
N GLU A 707 20.51 20.38 -12.19
CA GLU A 707 21.95 20.42 -12.51
C GLU A 707 22.85 20.39 -11.27
N ARG A 708 23.96 19.64 -11.34
CA ARG A 708 24.97 19.56 -10.27
C ARG A 708 25.48 20.94 -9.83
N ASN A 709 25.69 21.86 -10.77
CA ASN A 709 26.22 23.20 -10.49
C ASN A 709 25.33 24.01 -9.53
N GLN A 710 24.01 23.81 -9.56
CA GLN A 710 23.08 24.48 -8.63
C GLN A 710 23.37 24.11 -7.17
N ILE A 711 23.60 22.83 -6.91
CA ILE A 711 23.93 22.34 -5.56
C ILE A 711 25.29 22.90 -5.13
N GLU A 712 26.30 22.82 -6.00
CA GLU A 712 27.67 23.26 -5.70
C GLU A 712 27.78 24.75 -5.37
N LYS A 713 27.00 25.61 -6.05
CA LYS A 713 27.06 27.06 -5.88
C LYS A 713 26.09 27.61 -4.83
N LEU A 714 25.04 26.88 -4.45
CA LEU A 714 24.05 27.33 -3.46
C LEU A 714 24.27 26.73 -2.07
N VAL A 715 24.59 25.44 -1.97
CA VAL A 715 24.74 24.76 -0.67
C VAL A 715 26.09 24.07 -0.50
N GLY A 716 26.79 23.73 -1.58
CA GLY A 716 28.09 23.06 -1.50
C GLY A 716 28.03 21.75 -0.69
N SER A 717 29.13 21.38 -0.05
CA SER A 717 29.23 20.18 0.78
C SER A 717 28.79 20.40 2.23
N PRO A 718 28.43 19.34 2.99
CA PRO A 718 27.97 19.46 4.38
C PRO A 718 28.88 20.26 5.32
N ASN A 719 30.19 20.30 5.05
CA ASN A 719 31.17 21.10 5.78
C ASN A 719 31.01 22.64 5.66
N TRP A 720 30.07 23.13 4.85
CA TRP A 720 29.73 24.57 4.79
C TRP A 720 28.86 25.01 5.96
N PHE A 721 28.27 24.08 6.71
CA PHE A 721 27.24 24.36 7.69
C PHE A 721 27.69 24.04 9.12
N ALA A 722 27.16 24.80 10.08
CA ALA A 722 27.33 24.47 11.49
C ALA A 722 26.61 23.16 11.87
N PRO A 723 27.10 22.46 12.91
CA PRO A 723 26.44 21.30 13.52
C PRO A 723 24.93 21.50 13.72
N GLY A 724 24.14 20.51 13.34
CA GLY A 724 22.69 20.50 13.49
C GLY A 724 21.93 21.15 12.34
N SER A 725 22.60 21.64 11.28
CA SER A 725 21.94 22.17 10.08
C SER A 725 21.33 21.06 9.23
N ARG A 726 20.30 21.39 8.45
CA ARG A 726 19.61 20.44 7.56
C ARG A 726 19.43 21.05 6.17
N VAL A 727 19.73 20.27 5.13
CA VAL A 727 19.51 20.66 3.74
C VAL A 727 18.64 19.62 3.06
N ILE A 728 17.54 20.05 2.44
CA ILE A 728 16.64 19.21 1.65
C ILE A 728 16.80 19.61 0.19
N ILE A 729 16.97 18.63 -0.68
CA ILE A 729 17.13 18.81 -2.12
C ILE A 729 16.06 18.01 -2.84
N THR A 730 15.19 18.65 -3.62
CA THR A 730 14.25 17.92 -4.48
C THR A 730 14.78 17.88 -5.92
N ALA A 731 14.72 16.71 -6.56
CA ALA A 731 15.18 16.51 -7.93
C ALA A 731 14.23 15.58 -8.71
N ARG A 732 14.17 15.72 -10.04
CA ARG A 732 13.40 14.76 -10.88
C ARG A 732 14.14 13.44 -11.03
N ASN A 733 15.44 13.53 -11.26
CA ASN A 733 16.31 12.38 -11.49
C ASN A 733 17.32 12.25 -10.33
N ARG A 734 17.58 11.01 -9.93
CA ARG A 734 18.57 10.64 -8.92
C ARG A 734 20.00 11.00 -9.35
N ASP A 735 20.27 11.03 -10.65
CA ASP A 735 21.63 11.21 -11.20
C ASP A 735 22.28 12.52 -10.73
N VAL A 736 21.50 13.59 -10.55
CA VAL A 736 22.02 14.89 -10.09
C VAL A 736 22.63 14.81 -8.69
N LEU A 737 22.10 13.93 -7.83
CA LEU A 737 22.65 13.67 -6.50
C LEU A 737 23.88 12.73 -6.57
N HIS A 738 23.87 11.77 -7.51
CA HIS A 738 24.96 10.79 -7.69
C HIS A 738 26.22 11.39 -8.28
N GLN A 739 26.08 12.49 -8.99
CA GLN A 739 27.19 13.27 -9.53
C GLN A 739 27.94 14.05 -8.44
N LEU A 740 27.49 14.11 -7.19
CA LEU A 740 28.17 14.83 -6.11
C LEU A 740 29.36 14.04 -5.53
N ASP A 741 30.49 14.70 -5.34
CA ASP A 741 31.72 14.09 -4.81
C ASP A 741 31.60 13.64 -3.33
N TYR A 742 30.50 14.01 -2.66
CA TYR A 742 30.17 13.68 -1.27
C TYR A 742 28.83 12.95 -1.14
N ARG A 743 28.39 12.24 -2.18
CA ARG A 743 27.10 11.52 -2.20
C ARG A 743 26.85 10.62 -0.99
N ASP A 744 27.90 10.00 -0.42
CA ASP A 744 27.77 9.10 0.72
C ASP A 744 27.33 9.83 2.02
N GLN A 745 27.33 11.17 2.00
CA GLN A 745 26.83 12.05 3.08
C GLN A 745 25.42 12.59 2.80
N VAL A 746 24.80 12.23 1.67
CA VAL A 746 23.43 12.61 1.30
C VAL A 746 22.52 11.40 1.47
N GLN A 747 21.51 11.52 2.32
CA GLN A 747 20.49 10.48 2.47
C GLN A 747 19.44 10.62 1.38
N GLU A 748 19.17 9.56 0.63
CA GLU A 748 18.29 9.63 -0.52
C GLU A 748 16.92 9.01 -0.23
N TYR A 749 15.86 9.68 -0.69
CA TYR A 749 14.48 9.24 -0.55
C TYR A 749 13.76 9.27 -1.91
N LYS A 750 13.30 8.11 -2.38
CA LYS A 750 12.46 8.00 -3.57
C LYS A 750 11.00 8.17 -3.18
N VAL A 751 10.30 9.13 -3.78
CA VAL A 751 8.87 9.33 -3.56
C VAL A 751 8.07 8.26 -4.33
N GLU A 752 7.18 7.59 -3.61
CA GLU A 752 6.30 6.54 -4.14
C GLU A 752 4.94 7.12 -4.55
N LEU A 753 4.22 6.41 -5.43
CA LEU A 753 2.83 6.73 -5.74
C LEU A 753 1.95 6.57 -4.48
N LEU A 754 0.82 7.26 -4.45
CA LEU A 754 -0.14 7.14 -3.34
C LEU A 754 -0.69 5.71 -3.26
N SER A 755 -1.12 5.29 -2.06
CA SER A 755 -1.95 4.09 -1.93
C SER A 755 -3.29 4.30 -2.64
N ARG A 756 -4.01 3.22 -2.99
CA ARG A 756 -5.33 3.32 -3.64
C ARG A 756 -6.30 4.17 -2.79
N GLU A 757 -6.36 3.90 -1.49
CA GLU A 757 -7.20 4.63 -0.55
C GLU A 757 -6.81 6.12 -0.46
N SER A 758 -5.52 6.41 -0.41
CA SER A 758 -4.98 7.77 -0.38
C SER A 758 -5.25 8.55 -1.66
N ALA A 759 -5.09 7.89 -2.81
CA ALA A 759 -5.36 8.47 -4.12
C ALA A 759 -6.86 8.79 -4.27
N TYR A 760 -7.72 7.85 -3.87
CA TYR A 760 -9.17 8.03 -3.87
C TYR A 760 -9.59 9.17 -2.95
N SER A 761 -9.09 9.17 -1.70
CA SER A 761 -9.38 10.23 -0.73
C SER A 761 -8.93 11.60 -1.23
N LEU A 762 -7.72 11.70 -1.81
CA LEU A 762 -7.22 12.94 -2.38
C LEU A 762 -8.09 13.43 -3.55
N PHE A 763 -8.47 12.54 -4.47
CA PHE A 763 -9.34 12.88 -5.59
C PHE A 763 -10.71 13.36 -5.13
N CYS A 764 -11.39 12.56 -4.29
CA CYS A 764 -12.72 12.88 -3.78
C CYS A 764 -12.74 14.21 -3.02
N LYS A 765 -11.71 14.49 -2.22
CA LYS A 765 -11.57 15.78 -1.55
C LYS A 765 -11.45 16.96 -2.51
N ASN A 766 -10.75 16.80 -3.64
CA ASN A 766 -10.63 17.86 -4.64
C ASN A 766 -11.87 17.98 -5.54
N ALA A 767 -12.61 16.89 -5.74
CA ALA A 767 -13.82 16.85 -6.56
C ALA A 767 -15.09 17.27 -5.82
N PHE A 768 -15.21 16.97 -4.52
CA PHE A 768 -16.42 17.23 -3.73
C PHE A 768 -16.20 18.22 -2.59
N GLY A 769 -14.95 18.60 -2.30
CA GLY A 769 -14.63 19.34 -1.07
C GLY A 769 -14.89 18.47 0.15
N ASP A 770 -15.63 19.00 1.13
CA ASP A 770 -16.11 18.28 2.32
C ASP A 770 -17.56 17.74 2.14
N GLY A 771 -18.09 17.73 0.91
CA GLY A 771 -19.42 17.20 0.59
C GLY A 771 -19.47 15.67 0.36
N PRO A 772 -20.65 15.03 0.50
CA PRO A 772 -20.79 13.59 0.28
C PRO A 772 -20.61 13.22 -1.20
N SER A 773 -19.91 12.10 -1.46
CA SER A 773 -19.77 11.52 -2.80
C SER A 773 -20.99 10.65 -3.12
N ASP A 774 -21.78 11.07 -4.11
CA ASP A 774 -22.89 10.33 -4.71
C ASP A 774 -22.48 9.58 -5.99
N LYS A 775 -21.18 9.62 -6.35
CA LYS A 775 -20.61 9.10 -7.60
C LYS A 775 -19.40 8.20 -7.35
N ASN A 776 -19.47 7.34 -6.32
CA ASN A 776 -18.32 6.55 -5.86
C ASN A 776 -17.68 5.70 -6.97
N ASP A 777 -18.48 5.09 -7.85
CA ASP A 777 -18.00 4.24 -8.93
C ASP A 777 -17.17 5.04 -9.95
N LEU A 778 -17.69 6.18 -10.41
CA LEU A 778 -16.97 7.12 -11.30
C LEU A 778 -15.69 7.66 -10.65
N CYS A 779 -15.68 7.87 -9.34
CA CYS A 779 -14.49 8.36 -8.64
C CYS A 779 -13.39 7.30 -8.63
N SER A 780 -13.73 6.04 -8.37
CA SER A 780 -12.77 4.94 -8.38
C SER A 780 -12.17 4.77 -9.77
N GLU A 781 -13.01 4.80 -10.80
CA GLU A 781 -12.60 4.62 -12.20
C GLU A 781 -11.70 5.76 -12.69
N ILE A 782 -12.05 7.01 -12.36
CA ILE A 782 -11.20 8.17 -12.67
C ILE A 782 -9.88 8.09 -11.90
N VAL A 783 -9.88 7.71 -10.62
CA VAL A 783 -8.64 7.57 -9.81
C VAL A 783 -7.71 6.51 -10.38
N GLU A 784 -8.26 5.41 -10.89
CA GLU A 784 -7.46 4.35 -11.51
C GLU A 784 -6.88 4.79 -12.86
N LYS A 785 -7.68 5.42 -13.73
CA LYS A 785 -7.21 5.90 -15.05
C LYS A 785 -6.23 7.08 -14.97
N VAL A 786 -6.42 7.97 -14.00
CA VAL A 786 -5.52 9.12 -13.76
C VAL A 786 -4.16 8.68 -13.19
N GLY A 787 -4.11 7.46 -12.66
CA GLY A 787 -2.97 6.94 -11.93
C GLY A 787 -2.85 7.61 -10.56
N ARG A 788 -2.18 6.92 -9.64
CA ARG A 788 -2.04 7.30 -8.22
C ARG A 788 -1.07 8.50 -8.00
N LEU A 789 -1.03 9.42 -8.96
CA LEU A 789 -0.17 10.59 -9.02
C LEU A 789 -0.91 11.80 -8.40
N PRO A 790 -0.42 12.36 -7.27
CA PRO A 790 -1.13 13.41 -6.52
C PRO A 790 -1.56 14.63 -7.35
N LEU A 791 -0.68 15.14 -8.23
CA LEU A 791 -0.99 16.35 -9.00
C LEU A 791 -2.09 16.12 -10.05
N ALA A 792 -2.09 14.95 -10.69
CA ALA A 792 -3.09 14.61 -11.71
C ALA A 792 -4.47 14.45 -11.07
N LEU A 793 -4.53 13.72 -9.94
CA LEU A 793 -5.76 13.54 -9.16
C LEU A 793 -6.34 14.87 -8.66
N ARG A 794 -5.48 15.78 -8.16
CA ARG A 794 -5.91 17.13 -7.76
C ARG A 794 -6.46 17.94 -8.92
N THR A 795 -5.79 17.89 -10.07
CA THR A 795 -6.17 18.68 -11.24
C THR A 795 -7.52 18.24 -11.78
N ILE A 796 -7.72 16.92 -11.91
CA ILE A 796 -8.95 16.35 -12.46
C ILE A 796 -10.09 16.43 -11.45
N GLY A 797 -9.82 16.15 -10.17
CA GLY A 797 -10.80 16.37 -9.10
C GLY A 797 -11.26 17.83 -9.08
N SER A 798 -10.35 18.80 -9.05
CA SER A 798 -10.69 20.22 -9.06
C SER A 798 -11.45 20.66 -10.32
N TYR A 799 -11.17 20.06 -11.47
CA TYR A 799 -11.90 20.34 -12.72
C TYR A 799 -13.36 19.84 -12.65
N LEU A 800 -13.57 18.68 -12.04
CA LEU A 800 -14.87 18.03 -11.88
C LEU A 800 -15.71 18.61 -10.74
N HIS A 801 -15.11 19.48 -9.92
CA HIS A 801 -15.79 20.13 -8.81
C HIS A 801 -17.00 20.94 -9.27
N ASN A 802 -18.16 20.68 -8.64
CA ASN A 802 -19.47 21.26 -8.97
C ASN A 802 -19.91 21.07 -10.44
N LYS A 803 -19.40 20.05 -11.14
CA LYS A 803 -19.83 19.70 -12.49
C LYS A 803 -20.97 18.67 -12.49
N GLU A 804 -21.85 18.78 -13.48
CA GLU A 804 -22.95 17.83 -13.71
C GLU A 804 -22.44 16.45 -14.13
N LEU A 805 -23.23 15.40 -13.88
CA LEU A 805 -22.86 14.00 -14.15
C LEU A 805 -22.41 13.76 -15.61
N GLU A 806 -22.98 14.47 -16.57
CA GLU A 806 -22.60 14.36 -17.99
C GLU A 806 -21.14 14.75 -18.23
N VAL A 807 -20.64 15.79 -17.54
CA VAL A 807 -19.24 16.24 -17.64
C VAL A 807 -18.29 15.23 -17.00
N TRP A 808 -18.72 14.53 -15.94
CA TRP A 808 -17.95 13.45 -15.33
C TRP A 808 -17.79 12.27 -16.29
N ILE A 809 -18.88 11.85 -16.93
CA ILE A 809 -18.88 10.79 -17.94
C ILE A 809 -18.07 11.20 -19.17
N GLU A 810 -18.17 12.44 -19.62
CA GLU A 810 -17.36 12.96 -20.74
C GLU A 810 -15.87 13.02 -20.38
N THR A 811 -15.53 13.41 -19.16
CA THR A 811 -14.13 13.46 -18.70
C THR A 811 -13.55 12.06 -18.61
N LEU A 812 -14.31 11.10 -18.12
CA LEU A 812 -13.92 9.70 -18.11
C LEU A 812 -13.69 9.17 -19.53
N LYS A 813 -14.64 9.41 -20.45
CA LYS A 813 -14.46 9.08 -21.88
C LYS A 813 -13.24 9.76 -22.51
N ARG A 814 -12.94 11.00 -22.12
CA ARG A 814 -11.73 11.71 -22.57
C ARG A 814 -10.47 11.14 -21.95
N LEU A 815 -10.51 10.61 -20.73
CA LEU A 815 -9.39 9.88 -20.14
C LEU A 815 -9.20 8.55 -20.85
N ASP A 816 -10.28 7.86 -21.25
CA ASP A 816 -10.22 6.66 -22.10
C ASP A 816 -9.62 7.00 -23.47
N GLU A 817 -10.07 8.10 -24.06
CA GLU A 817 -9.52 8.61 -25.31
C GLU A 817 -8.11 9.14 -25.14
N VAL A 818 -7.65 9.61 -23.98
CA VAL A 818 -6.27 10.06 -23.74
C VAL A 818 -5.37 8.88 -23.41
N GLU A 819 -5.87 7.83 -22.78
CA GLU A 819 -5.16 6.55 -22.64
C GLU A 819 -5.01 5.92 -24.02
N GLN A 820 -6.12 5.79 -24.77
CA GLN A 820 -6.12 5.35 -26.17
C GLN A 820 -5.37 6.30 -27.10
N ASN A 821 -5.38 7.63 -26.90
CA ASN A 821 -4.59 8.60 -27.67
C ASN A 821 -3.17 8.74 -27.14
N PHE A 822 -2.82 8.31 -25.94
CA PHE A 822 -1.43 8.20 -25.52
C PHE A 822 -0.82 7.00 -26.24
N PHE A 823 -1.55 5.89 -26.29
CA PHE A 823 -1.25 4.74 -27.15
C PHE A 823 -1.31 5.11 -28.66
N ASP A 824 -2.31 5.86 -29.14
CA ASP A 824 -2.44 6.26 -30.55
C ASP A 824 -1.52 7.43 -30.91
N THR A 825 -1.10 8.32 -30.00
CA THR A 825 -0.11 9.38 -30.30
C THR A 825 1.29 8.78 -30.35
N ILE A 826 1.54 7.69 -29.61
CA ILE A 826 2.71 6.83 -29.79
C ILE A 826 2.60 6.09 -31.15
N SER A 827 1.41 5.59 -31.53
CA SER A 827 1.18 4.95 -32.83
C SER A 827 1.01 5.89 -34.04
N GLN A 828 0.73 7.18 -33.86
CA GLN A 828 0.53 8.18 -34.92
C GLN A 828 1.75 9.09 -35.10
N ARG A 829 2.65 9.21 -34.11
CA ARG A 829 3.96 9.86 -34.31
C ARG A 829 4.87 9.09 -35.28
N THR A 830 4.55 7.84 -35.59
CA THR A 830 5.18 7.07 -36.67
C THR A 830 4.61 7.37 -38.07
N GLN A 831 3.56 8.20 -38.22
CA GLN A 831 3.05 8.59 -39.55
C GLN A 831 2.75 10.11 -39.71
N LYS A 832 3.76 10.79 -40.28
CA LYS A 832 3.74 12.03 -41.10
C LYS A 832 3.72 13.42 -40.43
N LYS A 833 4.78 14.17 -40.81
CA LYS A 833 4.89 15.63 -40.89
C LYS A 833 3.71 16.25 -41.66
N THR A 834 3.04 17.25 -41.08
CA THR A 834 2.78 18.60 -41.66
C THR A 834 2.00 19.48 -40.67
N THR A 835 2.58 20.61 -40.27
CA THR A 835 1.95 21.78 -39.60
C THR A 835 1.28 22.72 -40.62
N PRO A 836 0.55 23.81 -40.23
CA PRO A 836 -0.15 24.17 -38.96
C PRO A 836 -1.55 24.83 -39.19
N THR A 837 -2.32 25.16 -38.12
CA THR A 837 -2.73 26.56 -37.76
C THR A 837 -3.60 26.68 -36.50
N LEU A 838 -3.49 27.87 -35.88
CA LEU A 838 -4.05 28.37 -34.62
C LEU A 838 -5.58 28.31 -34.46
N GLY A 839 -6.05 28.09 -33.22
CA GLY A 839 -7.34 28.62 -32.74
C GLY A 839 -7.88 27.98 -31.44
N GLN A 840 -7.69 28.68 -30.32
CA GLN A 840 -8.53 28.69 -29.10
C GLN A 840 -8.47 27.51 -28.11
N ILE A 841 -7.77 27.73 -26.98
CA ILE A 841 -8.35 27.63 -25.63
C ILE A 841 -8.23 29.00 -24.99
#